data_AF-A0A518H7G7-F1
#
_entry.id   AF-A0A518H7G7-F1
#
_cell.length_a   1.000
_cell.length_b   1.000
_cell.length_c   1.000
_cell.angle_alpha   90.00
_cell.angle_beta   90.00
_cell.angle_gamma   90.00
#
_symmetry.space_group_name_H-M   'P 1'
#
loop_
_entity.id
_entity.type
_entity.pdbx_description
1 polymer ?
#
loop_
_entity_poly.entity_id
_entity_poly.type
_entity_poly.pdbx_seq_one_letter_code
_entity_poly.pdbx_strand_id
1 'polypeptide(L)'
;MARDANAPTPRHLFCYGTLGPGDAREAGRPGWEADAVRGRLYDTGPYPILVGWDDPGASWVEGHVRPVTRAELEGTLDPYEGVDEGLFARVALRTRSGLLAWAYAYPHPIPAGAAGPITRWTGPRVDPGPTRTPTQAPGGRTPMATDAASPARDGSRAQPEPITVGRYLVDRLQSLGVEHIFGIPGDYILNLYKMLDDSPIEVVGMTREDNAGYAADAYARVRGLGCVALTYCVGGLSACNSIAGAYAEKSPVVVLTGSPGLSERERNPLLHHKVKDFDTQFQVFKQFTAAATVLDDPLTAFSEIDRVLNAALRYKRPVYIEVPRDMVHARQVHPHPHPAPLPPSDPDALREAIDEAEAMLRRSSRPMILADVEIHRFNLQDELLSFAEGAGLPIATTLLGKSVISEEHPLFAGIYEGAMGRAGVTEFVEESDCLLMLGCFMTDINLGIFTAKLDPSRCIDATSEDLRIRHHHYREVRLDDFLRGLRARGLVLDAPGPPPRPMPVESWAARPGEPMTSARLFARLNGLIDENFMVIADIGDSLFGSADLRISRRTEFLSPAYYTSMGFAVPASVGAGLANRGLRPLVIVGDGAFQMTGMELSTAVRNGLAPIVVVLNNKGYTTERFILDGPFNDILDWAYHRLPELLGAGLGLEARTEDELDDALSRAVAHNSGFSLINVHLDPMDRSPALERLAERLASKV
;
A
#
# COMPACT_ATOMS: atom_id res chain seq x y z
N MET A 1 41.60 -32.66 24.23
CA MET A 1 42.31 -31.43 24.65
C MET A 1 41.35 -30.62 25.50
N ALA A 2 41.68 -30.42 26.77
CA ALA A 2 40.85 -29.67 27.72
C ALA A 2 40.77 -28.20 27.25
N ARG A 3 39.54 -27.67 27.11
CA ARG A 3 39.32 -26.24 26.88
C ARG A 3 39.65 -25.51 28.18
N ASP A 4 40.59 -24.57 28.12
CA ASP A 4 40.91 -23.66 29.23
C ASP A 4 39.63 -22.94 29.69
N ALA A 5 39.15 -23.28 30.89
CA ALA A 5 37.90 -22.78 31.47
C ALA A 5 38.00 -21.34 32.01
N ASN A 6 39.05 -20.60 31.65
CA ASN A 6 39.27 -19.20 32.06
C ASN A 6 39.56 -18.25 30.88
N ALA A 7 39.40 -18.70 29.63
CA ALA A 7 39.47 -17.80 28.49
C ALA A 7 38.18 -16.98 28.39
N PRO A 8 38.24 -15.63 28.37
CA PRO A 8 37.05 -14.81 28.23
C PRO A 8 36.32 -15.14 26.92
N THR A 9 35.01 -15.32 26.98
CA THR A 9 34.17 -15.52 25.80
C THR A 9 34.32 -14.31 24.87
N PRO A 10 34.64 -14.51 23.58
CA PRO A 10 34.84 -13.39 22.66
C PRO A 10 33.55 -12.56 22.55
N ARG A 11 33.67 -11.24 22.64
CA ARG A 11 32.58 -10.33 22.28
C ARG A 11 32.69 -9.94 20.80
N HIS A 12 31.55 -9.84 20.13
CA HIS A 12 31.45 -9.35 18.75
C HIS A 12 31.51 -7.82 18.81
N LEU A 13 32.52 -7.25 18.17
CA LEU A 13 32.83 -5.84 18.30
C LEU A 13 33.09 -5.27 16.90
N PHE A 14 32.52 -4.13 16.57
CA PHE A 14 32.80 -3.46 15.30
C PHE A 14 34.04 -2.59 15.45
N CYS A 15 34.96 -2.63 14.49
CA CYS A 15 36.17 -1.80 14.52
C CYS A 15 36.35 -1.03 13.22
N TYR A 16 36.38 0.30 13.31
CA TYR A 16 36.71 1.15 12.18
C TYR A 16 38.08 1.79 12.38
N GLY A 17 39.00 1.54 11.44
CA GLY A 17 40.40 1.93 11.52
C GLY A 17 41.21 1.38 10.36
N THR A 18 42.43 1.86 10.19
CA THR A 18 43.38 1.34 9.19
C THR A 18 44.16 0.17 9.75
N LEU A 19 44.28 -0.89 8.96
CA LEU A 19 45.37 -1.86 9.10
C LEU A 19 46.67 -1.21 8.63
N GLY A 20 47.68 -1.21 9.50
CA GLY A 20 49.01 -0.69 9.18
C GLY A 20 50.09 -1.69 9.57
N PRO A 21 51.28 -1.61 8.96
CA PRO A 21 52.39 -2.50 9.29
C PRO A 21 52.76 -2.36 10.77
N GLY A 22 52.63 -3.45 11.52
CA GLY A 22 52.91 -3.52 12.95
C GLY A 22 54.41 -3.40 13.28
N ASP A 23 54.73 -3.05 14.53
CA ASP A 23 56.11 -2.98 15.01
C ASP A 23 56.74 -4.38 15.03
N ALA A 24 57.89 -4.56 14.39
CA ALA A 24 58.50 -5.86 14.07
C ALA A 24 58.87 -6.72 15.30
N ARG A 25 58.80 -6.15 16.51
CA ARG A 25 59.11 -6.84 17.77
C ARG A 25 58.03 -7.85 18.21
N GLU A 26 56.78 -7.71 17.74
CA GLU A 26 55.67 -8.61 18.09
C GLU A 26 55.38 -9.70 17.05
N ALA A 27 55.97 -9.59 15.85
CA ALA A 27 55.80 -10.53 14.72
C ALA A 27 56.31 -11.97 14.99
N GLY A 28 56.84 -12.24 16.18
CA GLY A 28 57.37 -13.55 16.58
C GLY A 28 56.38 -14.48 17.29
N ARG A 29 55.13 -14.07 17.53
CA ARG A 29 54.12 -14.93 18.19
C ARG A 29 53.44 -15.86 17.16
N PRO A 30 53.44 -17.20 17.36
CA PRO A 30 52.82 -18.14 16.43
C PRO A 30 51.34 -17.82 16.21
N GLY A 31 50.96 -17.59 14.95
CA GLY A 31 49.57 -17.38 14.53
C GLY A 31 49.09 -15.93 14.43
N TRP A 32 49.94 -14.91 14.63
CA TRP A 32 49.59 -13.50 14.43
C TRP A 32 50.44 -12.88 13.32
N GLU A 33 49.81 -12.24 12.32
CA GLU A 33 50.51 -11.55 11.24
C GLU A 33 50.79 -10.09 11.62
N ALA A 34 51.76 -9.46 10.94
CA ALA A 34 52.32 -8.16 11.29
C ALA A 34 51.44 -6.97 10.87
N ASP A 35 50.13 -7.04 11.13
CA ASP A 35 49.21 -5.93 10.94
C ASP A 35 48.68 -5.44 12.30
N ALA A 36 48.86 -4.15 12.55
CA ALA A 36 48.30 -3.46 13.71
C ALA A 36 47.02 -2.74 13.30
N VAL A 37 45.95 -2.91 14.08
CA VAL A 37 44.76 -2.06 13.98
C VAL A 37 44.94 -0.87 14.89
N ARG A 38 44.78 0.32 14.33
CA ARG A 38 44.60 1.55 15.09
C ARG A 38 43.22 2.11 14.76
N GLY A 39 42.30 1.98 15.70
CA GLY A 39 40.90 2.30 15.43
C GLY A 39 40.07 2.43 16.70
N ARG A 40 38.81 2.79 16.51
CA ARG A 40 37.81 2.81 17.57
C ARG A 40 37.04 1.50 17.56
N LEU A 41 36.75 0.98 18.75
CA LEU A 41 36.03 -0.27 18.92
C LEU A 41 34.65 0.00 19.54
N TYR A 42 33.61 -0.56 18.92
CA TYR A 42 32.22 -0.36 19.25
C TYR A 42 31.58 -1.71 19.61
N ASP A 43 30.90 -1.78 20.75
CA ASP A 43 30.04 -2.93 21.09
C ASP A 43 28.69 -2.73 20.42
N THR A 44 28.53 -3.33 19.24
CA THR A 44 27.36 -3.18 18.36
C THR A 44 26.42 -4.39 18.44
N GLY A 45 26.69 -5.30 19.37
CA GLY A 45 26.03 -6.60 19.37
C GLY A 45 26.45 -7.45 18.16
N PRO A 46 25.55 -8.27 17.59
CA PRO A 46 25.91 -9.17 16.50
C PRO A 46 25.93 -8.50 15.11
N TYR A 47 25.52 -7.24 14.96
CA TYR A 47 25.35 -6.60 13.64
C TYR A 47 26.32 -5.44 13.44
N PRO A 48 26.98 -5.34 12.26
CA PRO A 48 27.75 -4.15 11.92
C PRO A 48 26.81 -2.97 11.66
N ILE A 49 27.03 -1.85 12.37
CA ILE A 49 26.33 -0.59 12.16
C ILE A 49 27.31 0.54 11.83
N LEU A 50 26.88 1.50 11.03
CA LEU A 50 27.67 2.70 10.74
C LEU A 50 27.72 3.58 11.99
N VAL A 51 28.94 3.84 12.47
CA VAL A 51 29.20 4.56 13.71
C VAL A 51 29.93 5.88 13.41
N GLY A 52 29.49 6.96 14.05
CA GLY A 52 30.06 8.29 13.86
C GLY A 52 31.48 8.41 14.42
N TRP A 53 32.32 9.20 13.75
CA TRP A 53 33.72 9.44 14.13
C TRP A 53 33.88 10.05 15.54
N ASP A 54 32.87 10.77 16.01
CA ASP A 54 32.88 11.51 17.28
C ASP A 54 32.06 10.85 18.39
N ASP A 55 31.73 9.55 18.25
CA ASP A 55 30.97 8.82 19.27
C ASP A 55 31.73 8.81 20.62
N PRO A 56 31.15 9.39 21.69
CA PRO A 56 31.79 9.45 23.01
C PRO A 56 31.84 8.09 23.74
N GLY A 57 31.09 7.08 23.27
CA GLY A 57 31.13 5.71 23.79
C GLY A 57 32.29 4.86 23.23
N ALA A 58 33.03 5.38 22.24
CA ALA A 58 34.03 4.63 21.52
C ALA A 58 35.41 4.69 22.20
N SER A 59 36.00 3.52 22.50
CA SER A 59 37.35 3.42 23.05
C SER A 59 38.40 3.32 21.93
N TRP A 60 39.50 4.06 22.06
CA TRP A 60 40.67 3.89 21.20
C TRP A 60 41.36 2.57 21.52
N VAL A 61 41.57 1.74 20.51
CA VAL A 61 42.25 0.45 20.65
C VAL A 61 43.44 0.39 19.71
N GLU A 62 44.56 -0.05 20.26
CA GLU A 62 45.71 -0.51 19.51
C GLU A 62 45.89 -1.99 19.83
N GLY A 63 46.03 -2.80 18.80
CA GLY A 63 46.12 -4.24 18.93
C GLY A 63 46.63 -4.92 17.67
N HIS A 64 47.04 -6.17 17.82
CA HIS A 64 47.47 -7.02 16.71
C HIS A 64 46.26 -7.78 16.19
N VAL A 65 46.23 -8.05 14.88
CA VAL A 65 45.19 -8.86 14.23
C VAL A 65 45.76 -10.12 13.61
N ARG A 66 44.92 -11.15 13.50
CA ARG A 66 45.21 -12.29 12.63
C ARG A 66 44.00 -12.60 11.73
N PRO A 67 44.25 -13.01 10.48
CA PRO A 67 43.22 -13.63 9.65
C PRO A 67 42.63 -14.86 10.35
N VAL A 68 41.33 -15.06 10.13
CA VAL A 68 40.56 -16.18 10.69
C VAL A 68 40.26 -17.14 9.55
N THR A 69 40.45 -18.44 9.78
CA THR A 69 40.19 -19.45 8.75
C THR A 69 38.69 -19.72 8.60
N ARG A 70 38.25 -20.18 7.42
CA ARG A 70 36.84 -20.52 7.16
C ARG A 70 36.26 -21.54 8.17
N ALA A 71 37.09 -22.49 8.61
CA ALA A 71 36.70 -23.48 9.62
C ALA A 71 36.54 -22.88 11.04
N GLU A 72 37.22 -21.77 11.34
CA GLU A 72 37.02 -21.00 12.58
C GLU A 72 35.77 -20.11 12.51
N LEU A 73 35.16 -19.95 11.33
CA LEU A 73 33.97 -19.15 11.07
C LEU A 73 32.66 -19.97 11.02
N GLU A 74 32.72 -21.31 10.96
CA GLU A 74 31.53 -22.16 10.81
C GLU A 74 30.64 -22.17 12.07
N GLY A 75 29.34 -21.90 11.90
CA GLY A 75 28.30 -21.97 12.95
C GLY A 75 27.93 -20.67 13.65
N THR A 76 28.48 -19.52 13.23
CA THR A 76 28.18 -18.18 13.81
C THR A 76 28.10 -17.05 12.76
N LEU A 77 27.82 -17.39 11.50
CA LEU A 77 27.77 -16.44 10.37
C LEU A 77 26.34 -16.24 9.87
N ASP A 78 25.95 -14.98 9.72
CA ASP A 78 24.75 -14.54 8.99
C ASP A 78 25.10 -14.40 7.48
N PRO A 79 24.29 -14.94 6.56
CA PRO A 79 24.52 -14.84 5.11
C PRO A 79 24.47 -13.41 4.53
N TYR A 80 24.11 -12.38 5.31
CA TYR A 80 23.99 -10.98 4.86
C TYR A 80 25.24 -10.10 5.08
N GLU A 81 26.36 -10.63 5.58
CA GLU A 81 27.46 -9.78 6.10
C GLU A 81 28.46 -9.20 5.06
N GLY A 82 28.22 -9.26 3.75
CA GLY A 82 29.07 -8.57 2.75
C GLY A 82 30.57 -8.95 2.74
N VAL A 83 30.94 -10.00 3.47
CA VAL A 83 32.33 -10.50 3.60
C VAL A 83 32.85 -11.03 2.26
N ASP A 84 31.96 -11.57 1.41
CA ASP A 84 32.28 -12.06 0.08
C ASP A 84 32.48 -10.94 -0.97
N GLU A 85 32.16 -9.68 -0.64
CA GLU A 85 32.32 -8.52 -1.53
C GLU A 85 33.59 -7.69 -1.23
N GLY A 86 34.41 -8.11 -0.25
CA GLY A 86 35.69 -7.47 0.06
C GLY A 86 35.61 -6.11 0.78
N LEU A 87 34.41 -5.69 1.20
CA LEU A 87 34.20 -4.45 1.94
C LEU A 87 34.77 -4.48 3.36
N PHE A 88 34.67 -5.62 4.05
CA PHE A 88 35.17 -5.81 5.41
C PHE A 88 35.80 -7.20 5.56
N ALA A 89 36.89 -7.29 6.32
CA ALA A 89 37.52 -8.55 6.70
C ALA A 89 37.23 -8.85 8.17
N ARG A 90 36.67 -10.03 8.48
CA ARG A 90 36.53 -10.48 9.87
C ARG A 90 37.87 -11.00 10.38
N VAL A 91 38.37 -10.39 11.46
CA VAL A 91 39.68 -10.67 12.06
C VAL A 91 39.52 -10.99 13.54
N ALA A 92 40.42 -11.82 14.06
CA ALA A 92 40.59 -11.95 15.51
C ALA A 92 41.56 -10.85 15.96
N LEU A 93 41.17 -10.09 16.97
CA LEU A 93 41.96 -8.98 17.52
C LEU A 93 42.35 -9.27 18.96
N ARG A 94 43.60 -8.98 19.31
CA ARG A 94 44.06 -8.93 20.70
C ARG A 94 44.48 -7.51 21.06
N THR A 95 43.78 -6.90 22.01
CA THR A 95 44.07 -5.54 22.47
C THR A 95 45.40 -5.51 23.26
N ARG A 96 46.02 -4.33 23.41
CA ARG A 96 47.16 -4.14 24.34
C ARG A 96 46.86 -4.59 25.79
N SER A 97 45.60 -4.53 26.22
CA SER A 97 45.16 -5.01 27.55
C SER A 97 44.97 -6.55 27.61
N GLY A 98 45.21 -7.27 26.52
CA GLY A 98 45.17 -8.73 26.45
C GLY A 98 43.79 -9.33 26.13
N LEU A 99 42.77 -8.50 25.90
CA LEU A 99 41.41 -8.96 25.57
C LEU A 99 41.36 -9.51 24.15
N LEU A 100 40.67 -10.64 23.98
CA LEU A 100 40.41 -11.26 22.68
C LEU A 100 39.02 -10.85 22.17
N ALA A 101 38.94 -10.36 20.94
CA ALA A 101 37.71 -9.90 20.31
C ALA A 101 37.59 -10.38 18.86
N TRP A 102 36.36 -10.48 18.36
CA TRP A 102 36.09 -10.60 16.93
C TRP A 102 35.78 -9.21 16.38
N ALA A 103 36.48 -8.81 15.32
CA ALA A 103 36.30 -7.52 14.70
C ALA A 103 36.04 -7.64 13.20
N TYR A 104 35.18 -6.77 12.68
CA TYR A 104 35.09 -6.49 11.24
C TYR A 104 36.01 -5.31 10.98
N ALA A 105 37.05 -5.51 10.17
CA ALA A 105 38.07 -4.52 9.87
C ALA A 105 37.98 -4.08 8.40
N TYR A 106 38.17 -2.79 8.16
CA TYR A 106 38.27 -2.24 6.81
C TYR A 106 39.71 -2.44 6.30
N PRO A 107 39.93 -3.17 5.18
CA PRO A 107 41.27 -3.58 4.77
C PRO A 107 42.11 -2.49 4.09
N HIS A 108 41.60 -1.26 3.97
CA HIS A 108 42.25 -0.19 3.21
C HIS A 108 42.65 1.02 4.08
N PRO A 109 43.71 1.77 3.71
CA PRO A 109 44.06 3.02 4.37
C PRO A 109 42.91 4.03 4.31
N ILE A 110 42.57 4.64 5.45
CA ILE A 110 41.59 5.71 5.57
C ILE A 110 42.22 6.94 4.92
N PRO A 111 41.58 7.53 3.89
CA PRO A 111 42.11 8.72 3.24
C PRO A 111 42.31 9.87 4.23
N ALA A 112 43.42 10.60 4.11
CA ALA A 112 43.67 11.76 4.94
C ALA A 112 42.57 12.81 4.72
N GLY A 113 41.85 13.17 5.80
CA GLY A 113 40.75 14.15 5.76
C GLY A 113 39.35 13.55 5.60
N ALA A 114 39.17 12.23 5.68
CA ALA A 114 37.84 11.62 5.70
C ALA A 114 37.07 12.02 6.98
N ALA A 115 35.93 12.70 6.81
CA ALA A 115 34.95 12.98 7.86
C ALA A 115 33.55 12.64 7.31
N GLY A 116 32.84 11.73 7.96
CA GLY A 116 31.56 11.19 7.46
C GLY A 116 31.72 10.03 6.46
N PRO A 117 30.61 9.41 6.02
CA PRO A 117 30.63 8.17 5.24
C PRO A 117 31.49 8.31 3.98
N ILE A 118 32.32 7.30 3.70
CA ILE A 118 33.05 7.21 2.43
C ILE A 118 32.02 6.94 1.33
N THR A 119 31.50 8.01 0.74
CA THR A 119 30.48 7.97 -0.32
C THR A 119 31.07 7.96 -1.73
N ARG A 120 32.40 8.00 -1.88
CA ARG A 120 33.09 7.81 -3.18
C ARG A 120 34.48 7.19 -3.00
N TRP A 121 34.74 6.10 -3.71
CA TRP A 121 36.10 5.63 -4.01
C TRP A 121 36.44 5.95 -5.47
N THR A 122 37.49 6.74 -5.70
CA THR A 122 38.08 6.99 -7.03
C THR A 122 39.58 6.66 -6.98
N GLY A 123 39.91 5.42 -6.65
CA GLY A 123 41.29 4.90 -6.69
C GLY A 123 41.72 4.40 -8.08
N PRO A 124 43.03 4.24 -8.35
CA PRO A 124 43.56 4.03 -9.69
C PRO A 124 43.24 2.62 -10.22
N ARG A 125 42.95 2.54 -11.53
CA ARG A 125 42.97 1.28 -12.28
C ARG A 125 44.32 0.60 -12.09
N VAL A 126 44.29 -0.67 -11.68
CA VAL A 126 45.44 -1.57 -11.76
C VAL A 126 45.61 -1.94 -13.24
N ASP A 127 46.55 -1.30 -13.93
CA ASP A 127 47.04 -1.81 -15.21
C ASP A 127 47.97 -3.02 -14.96
N PRO A 128 47.89 -4.07 -15.79
CA PRO A 128 48.72 -5.26 -15.67
C PRO A 128 50.19 -4.91 -15.95
N GLY A 129 51.09 -5.54 -15.19
CA GLY A 129 52.53 -5.26 -15.16
C GLY A 129 53.30 -5.42 -16.49
N PRO A 130 54.62 -5.16 -16.46
CA PRO A 130 55.39 -4.68 -17.60
C PRO A 130 55.78 -5.74 -18.63
N THR A 131 55.99 -5.24 -19.83
CA THR A 131 56.40 -5.86 -21.09
C THR A 131 57.78 -6.55 -21.07
N ARG A 132 57.89 -7.67 -21.81
CA ARG A 132 59.17 -8.15 -22.38
C ARG A 132 59.26 -7.71 -23.84
N THR A 133 60.33 -7.00 -24.17
CA THR A 133 60.80 -6.66 -25.53
C THR A 133 61.30 -7.91 -26.27
N PRO A 134 61.30 -7.91 -27.63
CA PRO A 134 62.57 -7.60 -28.32
C PRO A 134 62.46 -6.82 -29.66
N THR A 135 63.41 -5.88 -29.81
CA THR A 135 64.14 -5.38 -31.01
C THR A 135 63.47 -5.00 -32.35
N GLN A 136 63.77 -3.75 -32.77
CA GLN A 136 63.79 -3.22 -34.17
C GLN A 136 64.94 -3.89 -34.98
N ALA A 137 65.05 -3.90 -36.32
CA ALA A 137 64.67 -2.99 -37.43
C ALA A 137 64.94 -3.74 -38.78
N PRO A 138 65.00 -3.13 -40.00
CA PRO A 138 64.15 -2.11 -40.64
C PRO A 138 63.77 -2.45 -42.13
N GLY A 139 62.76 -1.74 -42.66
CA GLY A 139 62.82 -1.08 -43.99
C GLY A 139 62.39 -1.85 -45.25
N GLY A 140 61.37 -1.33 -45.95
CA GLY A 140 61.10 -1.65 -47.36
C GLY A 140 59.79 -1.06 -47.89
N ARG A 141 59.87 -0.06 -48.78
CA ARG A 141 58.76 0.55 -49.54
C ARG A 141 58.49 -0.23 -50.84
N THR A 142 57.23 -0.54 -51.19
CA THR A 142 56.64 -0.37 -52.55
C THR A 142 55.12 -0.72 -52.54
N PRO A 143 54.30 -0.20 -53.49
CA PRO A 143 52.83 -0.18 -53.40
C PRO A 143 52.10 -1.19 -54.32
N MET A 144 50.79 -1.33 -54.07
CA MET A 144 49.71 -1.89 -54.91
C MET A 144 49.71 -3.40 -55.23
N ALA A 145 48.66 -4.09 -54.77
CA ALA A 145 47.84 -4.99 -55.59
C ALA A 145 46.50 -5.28 -54.89
N THR A 146 45.44 -5.26 -55.70
CA THR A 146 44.06 -5.64 -55.43
C THR A 146 43.92 -7.17 -55.27
N ASP A 147 43.07 -7.65 -54.35
CA ASP A 147 41.91 -8.50 -54.68
C ASP A 147 41.25 -9.18 -53.47
N ALA A 148 39.94 -9.42 -53.65
CA ALA A 148 39.11 -10.47 -53.05
C ALA A 148 38.60 -10.33 -51.60
N ALA A 149 37.39 -9.79 -51.52
CA ALA A 149 36.23 -10.28 -50.76
C ALA A 149 36.46 -11.07 -49.45
N SER A 150 36.06 -10.44 -48.34
CA SER A 150 35.48 -11.13 -47.17
C SER A 150 34.16 -10.46 -46.83
N PRO A 151 33.09 -11.22 -46.53
CA PRO A 151 31.80 -10.63 -46.20
C PRO A 151 31.95 -9.81 -44.91
N ALA A 152 31.49 -8.56 -44.98
CA ALA A 152 31.40 -7.69 -43.84
C ALA A 152 30.63 -8.40 -42.72
N ARG A 153 31.25 -8.50 -41.55
CA ARG A 153 30.53 -8.72 -40.30
C ARG A 153 29.65 -7.49 -40.08
N ASP A 154 28.44 -7.53 -40.59
CA ASP A 154 27.34 -6.75 -40.03
C ASP A 154 27.10 -7.28 -38.61
N GLY A 155 27.40 -6.43 -37.63
CA GLY A 155 27.54 -6.87 -36.26
C GLY A 155 27.90 -5.76 -35.28
N SER A 156 27.34 -4.56 -35.47
CA SER A 156 27.13 -3.65 -34.33
C SER A 156 25.64 -3.63 -34.02
N ARG A 157 25.14 -4.71 -33.40
CA ARG A 157 23.98 -4.56 -32.54
C ARG A 157 24.42 -3.56 -31.47
N ALA A 158 23.95 -2.32 -31.55
CA ALA A 158 24.13 -1.35 -30.49
C ALA A 158 23.77 -2.06 -29.18
N GLN A 159 24.69 -2.06 -28.21
CA GLN A 159 24.31 -2.54 -26.89
C GLN A 159 23.12 -1.69 -26.43
N PRO A 160 22.03 -2.30 -25.95
CA PRO A 160 20.88 -1.54 -25.49
C PRO A 160 21.36 -0.53 -24.45
N GLU A 161 20.95 0.73 -24.59
CA GLU A 161 21.35 1.76 -23.64
C GLU A 161 20.96 1.33 -22.22
N PRO A 162 21.82 1.57 -21.21
CA PRO A 162 21.49 1.25 -19.82
C PRO A 162 20.20 1.96 -19.42
N ILE A 163 19.25 1.20 -18.86
CA ILE A 163 17.97 1.74 -18.38
C ILE A 163 18.19 2.76 -17.27
N THR A 164 17.38 3.83 -17.26
CA THR A 164 17.41 4.84 -16.19
C THR A 164 16.49 4.45 -15.03
N VAL A 165 16.74 5.00 -13.85
CA VAL A 165 15.88 4.81 -12.66
C VAL A 165 14.42 5.18 -12.96
N GLY A 166 14.18 6.34 -13.57
CA GLY A 166 12.82 6.76 -13.93
C GLY A 166 12.15 5.82 -14.92
N ARG A 167 12.89 5.34 -15.94
CA ARG A 167 12.35 4.39 -16.92
C ARG A 167 12.01 3.06 -16.27
N TYR A 168 12.88 2.54 -15.40
CA TYR A 168 12.63 1.31 -14.66
C TYR A 168 11.39 1.44 -13.77
N LEU A 169 11.24 2.54 -13.03
CA LEU A 169 10.06 2.79 -12.20
C LEU A 169 8.76 2.75 -13.02
N VAL A 170 8.73 3.44 -14.17
CA VAL A 170 7.57 3.44 -15.07
C VAL A 170 7.29 2.04 -15.62
N ASP A 171 8.31 1.34 -16.11
CA ASP A 171 8.16 -0.02 -16.64
C ASP A 171 7.66 -1.00 -15.55
N ARG A 172 8.08 -0.83 -14.29
CA ARG A 172 7.60 -1.64 -13.16
C ARG A 172 6.14 -1.36 -12.84
N LEU A 173 5.72 -0.10 -12.75
CA LEU A 173 4.31 0.25 -12.53
C LEU A 173 3.42 -0.31 -13.63
N GLN A 174 3.84 -0.18 -14.89
CA GLN A 174 3.12 -0.75 -16.03
C GLN A 174 3.05 -2.29 -15.93
N SER A 175 4.14 -2.96 -15.58
CA SER A 175 4.15 -4.42 -15.43
C SER A 175 3.25 -4.94 -14.30
N LEU A 176 2.92 -4.07 -13.34
CA LEU A 176 2.01 -4.35 -12.24
C LEU A 176 0.55 -3.96 -12.55
N GLY A 177 0.27 -3.57 -13.79
CA GLY A 177 -1.10 -3.30 -14.27
C GLY A 177 -1.59 -1.88 -14.00
N VAL A 178 -0.71 -0.94 -13.63
CA VAL A 178 -1.07 0.48 -13.53
C VAL A 178 -1.26 1.03 -14.94
N GLU A 179 -2.49 1.43 -15.26
CA GLU A 179 -2.82 2.09 -16.53
C GLU A 179 -3.04 3.60 -16.36
N HIS A 180 -3.43 4.04 -15.16
CA HIS A 180 -3.68 5.45 -14.85
C HIS A 180 -2.90 5.87 -13.61
N ILE A 181 -2.33 7.08 -13.65
CA ILE A 181 -1.71 7.74 -12.49
C ILE A 181 -2.40 9.07 -12.26
N PHE A 182 -2.81 9.32 -11.03
CA PHE A 182 -3.50 10.55 -10.64
C PHE A 182 -2.49 11.56 -10.10
N GLY A 183 -2.67 12.85 -10.33
CA GLY A 183 -1.76 13.81 -9.73
C GLY A 183 -1.88 15.22 -10.21
N ILE A 184 -0.95 16.04 -9.71
CA ILE A 184 -0.79 17.43 -10.09
C ILE A 184 0.70 17.66 -10.39
N PRO A 185 1.03 18.19 -11.59
CA PRO A 185 2.41 18.45 -11.93
C PRO A 185 3.00 19.56 -11.06
N GLY A 186 4.28 19.44 -10.76
CA GLY A 186 5.10 20.51 -10.19
C GLY A 186 6.56 20.34 -10.59
N ASP A 187 7.34 21.40 -10.50
CA ASP A 187 8.68 21.49 -11.08
C ASP A 187 9.64 20.36 -10.67
N TYR A 188 9.53 19.85 -9.44
CA TYR A 188 10.35 18.74 -8.95
C TYR A 188 10.02 17.38 -9.58
N ILE A 189 8.82 17.15 -10.12
CA ILE A 189 8.42 15.85 -10.72
C ILE A 189 8.33 15.87 -12.26
N LEU A 190 8.51 17.03 -12.91
CA LEU A 190 8.27 17.18 -14.35
C LEU A 190 9.07 16.21 -15.25
N ASN A 191 10.31 15.88 -14.90
CA ASN A 191 11.12 14.94 -15.68
C ASN A 191 10.49 13.53 -15.68
N LEU A 192 9.90 13.12 -14.55
CA LEU A 192 9.18 11.85 -14.45
C LEU A 192 7.83 11.92 -15.20
N TYR A 193 7.12 13.04 -15.11
CA TYR A 193 5.90 13.27 -15.91
C TYR A 193 6.18 13.16 -17.42
N LYS A 194 7.32 13.69 -17.90
CA LYS A 194 7.71 13.55 -19.31
C LYS A 194 7.91 12.09 -19.70
N MET A 195 8.51 11.27 -18.83
CA MET A 195 8.66 9.83 -19.06
C MET A 195 7.32 9.08 -19.03
N LEU A 196 6.39 9.49 -18.16
CA LEU A 196 5.04 8.93 -18.11
C LEU A 196 4.27 9.25 -19.40
N ASP A 197 4.38 10.48 -19.90
CA ASP A 197 3.80 10.93 -21.17
C ASP A 197 4.36 10.16 -22.39
N ASP A 198 5.61 9.67 -22.30
CA ASP A 198 6.22 8.79 -23.31
C ASP A 198 5.87 7.28 -23.10
N SER A 199 5.01 6.96 -22.14
CA SER A 199 4.60 5.59 -21.80
C SER A 199 3.12 5.34 -22.10
N PRO A 200 2.65 4.08 -22.09
CA PRO A 200 1.22 3.77 -22.21
C PRO A 200 0.36 4.18 -21.00
N ILE A 201 0.98 4.60 -19.89
CA ILE A 201 0.26 5.03 -18.68
C ILE A 201 -0.37 6.41 -18.92
N GLU A 202 -1.66 6.55 -18.66
CA GLU A 202 -2.36 7.82 -18.73
C GLU A 202 -2.20 8.62 -17.43
N VAL A 203 -1.70 9.85 -17.52
CA VAL A 203 -1.62 10.76 -16.37
C VAL A 203 -2.90 11.59 -16.28
N VAL A 204 -3.66 11.37 -15.22
CA VAL A 204 -4.93 12.03 -14.92
C VAL A 204 -4.66 13.25 -14.02
N GLY A 205 -4.71 14.44 -14.62
CA GLY A 205 -4.57 15.70 -13.89
C GLY A 205 -5.80 15.98 -13.01
N MET A 206 -5.56 16.11 -11.69
CA MET A 206 -6.58 16.36 -10.67
C MET A 206 -6.60 17.83 -10.24
N THR A 207 -7.60 18.25 -9.45
CA THR A 207 -7.71 19.66 -9.00
C THR A 207 -7.03 19.93 -7.66
N ARG A 208 -6.88 18.90 -6.80
CA ARG A 208 -6.13 18.96 -5.53
C ARG A 208 -5.42 17.62 -5.25
N GLU A 209 -4.34 17.65 -4.48
CA GLU A 209 -3.48 16.48 -4.22
C GLU A 209 -4.12 15.42 -3.31
N ASP A 210 -4.94 15.81 -2.34
CA ASP A 210 -5.77 14.88 -1.55
C ASP A 210 -6.82 14.18 -2.42
N ASN A 211 -7.48 14.92 -3.32
CA ASN A 211 -8.40 14.37 -4.31
C ASN A 211 -7.70 13.35 -5.23
N ALA A 212 -6.45 13.64 -5.63
CA ALA A 212 -5.64 12.69 -6.40
C ALA A 212 -5.36 11.41 -5.62
N GLY A 213 -5.07 11.51 -4.32
CA GLY A 213 -4.89 10.34 -3.47
C GLY A 213 -6.18 9.55 -3.27
N TYR A 214 -7.35 10.19 -3.10
CA TYR A 214 -8.64 9.50 -3.04
C TYR A 214 -9.02 8.80 -4.35
N ALA A 215 -8.75 9.43 -5.50
CA ALA A 215 -8.95 8.79 -6.80
C ALA A 215 -8.00 7.59 -6.98
N ALA A 216 -6.73 7.72 -6.62
CA ALA A 216 -5.77 6.62 -6.65
C ALA A 216 -6.17 5.48 -5.70
N ASP A 217 -6.68 5.79 -4.52
CA ASP A 217 -7.24 4.81 -3.58
C ASP A 217 -8.40 4.06 -4.24
N ALA A 218 -9.44 4.75 -4.70
CA ALA A 218 -10.59 4.10 -5.33
C ALA A 218 -10.22 3.28 -6.57
N TYR A 219 -9.28 3.77 -7.40
CA TYR A 219 -8.71 3.02 -8.51
C TYR A 219 -8.02 1.73 -8.02
N ALA A 220 -7.21 1.81 -6.96
CA ALA A 220 -6.57 0.64 -6.36
C ALA A 220 -7.57 -0.38 -5.83
N ARG A 221 -8.71 0.08 -5.28
CA ARG A 221 -9.77 -0.80 -4.79
C ARG A 221 -10.36 -1.64 -5.91
N VAL A 222 -10.45 -1.12 -7.13
CA VAL A 222 -11.06 -1.82 -8.28
C VAL A 222 -10.02 -2.56 -9.13
N ARG A 223 -8.82 -1.98 -9.33
CA ARG A 223 -7.77 -2.51 -10.22
C ARG A 223 -6.66 -3.28 -9.53
N GLY A 224 -6.57 -3.19 -8.20
CA GLY A 224 -5.60 -3.89 -7.38
C GLY A 224 -4.29 -3.15 -7.10
N LEU A 225 -3.99 -2.05 -7.82
CA LEU A 225 -2.88 -1.13 -7.52
C LEU A 225 -3.21 0.26 -8.08
N GLY A 226 -3.15 1.28 -7.23
CA GLY A 226 -3.30 2.69 -7.61
C GLY A 226 -1.98 3.43 -7.47
N CYS A 227 -1.88 4.59 -8.13
CA CYS A 227 -0.69 5.42 -8.03
C CYS A 227 -1.05 6.91 -8.11
N VAL A 228 -0.41 7.68 -7.24
CA VAL A 228 -0.49 9.14 -7.21
C VAL A 228 0.91 9.73 -7.43
N ALA A 229 1.03 10.75 -8.29
CA ALA A 229 2.29 11.40 -8.64
C ALA A 229 2.25 12.91 -8.36
N LEU A 230 3.03 13.37 -7.38
CA LEU A 230 2.93 14.72 -6.81
C LEU A 230 4.29 15.44 -6.76
N THR A 231 4.25 16.76 -6.62
CA THR A 231 5.46 17.54 -6.31
C THR A 231 5.87 17.46 -4.84
N TYR A 232 7.10 17.85 -4.56
CA TYR A 232 7.71 17.82 -3.23
C TYR A 232 6.98 18.69 -2.21
N CYS A 233 6.84 18.19 -1.00
CA CYS A 233 6.28 18.81 0.21
C CYS A 233 4.88 19.41 0.05
N VAL A 234 4.72 20.51 -0.68
CA VAL A 234 3.40 21.15 -0.83
C VAL A 234 2.38 20.22 -1.47
N GLY A 235 2.81 19.39 -2.42
CA GLY A 235 1.96 18.37 -3.02
C GLY A 235 1.80 17.16 -2.09
N GLY A 236 2.92 16.51 -1.76
CA GLY A 236 2.90 15.31 -0.92
C GLY A 236 2.21 15.49 0.44
N LEU A 237 2.51 16.56 1.18
CA LEU A 237 1.90 16.79 2.51
C LEU A 237 0.40 17.08 2.44
N SER A 238 -0.08 17.66 1.34
CA SER A 238 -1.52 17.88 1.12
C SER A 238 -2.26 16.55 0.90
N ALA A 239 -1.59 15.53 0.35
CA ALA A 239 -2.18 14.21 0.13
C ALA A 239 -2.19 13.31 1.39
N CYS A 240 -1.54 13.70 2.50
CA CYS A 240 -1.38 12.86 3.69
C CYS A 240 -2.67 12.20 4.17
N ASN A 241 -3.78 12.96 4.23
CA ASN A 241 -5.06 12.45 4.73
C ASN A 241 -5.60 11.30 3.85
N SER A 242 -5.59 11.51 2.53
CA SER A 242 -6.03 10.48 1.57
C SER A 242 -5.16 9.21 1.60
N ILE A 243 -3.84 9.36 1.81
CA ILE A 243 -2.92 8.22 1.88
C ILE A 243 -3.01 7.50 3.24
N ALA A 244 -3.19 8.23 4.33
CA ALA A 244 -3.50 7.63 5.63
C ALA A 244 -4.81 6.83 5.57
N GLY A 245 -5.83 7.35 4.86
CA GLY A 245 -7.04 6.62 4.54
C GLY A 245 -6.79 5.34 3.75
N ALA A 246 -6.01 5.42 2.67
CA ALA A 246 -5.61 4.23 1.91
C ALA A 246 -4.88 3.19 2.78
N TYR A 247 -4.07 3.62 3.75
CA TYR A 247 -3.43 2.72 4.71
C TYR A 247 -4.44 2.03 5.62
N ALA A 248 -5.34 2.80 6.24
CA ALA A 248 -6.37 2.28 7.13
C ALA A 248 -7.28 1.27 6.42
N GLU A 249 -7.59 1.52 5.16
CA GLU A 249 -8.57 0.78 4.33
C GLU A 249 -7.96 -0.39 3.52
N LYS A 250 -6.69 -0.71 3.78
CA LYS A 250 -5.90 -1.70 3.01
C LYS A 250 -5.99 -1.50 1.50
N SER A 251 -5.73 -0.28 1.05
CA SER A 251 -5.59 0.05 -0.36
C SER A 251 -4.11 0.14 -0.78
N PRO A 252 -3.69 -0.63 -1.80
CA PRO A 252 -2.33 -0.56 -2.34
C PRO A 252 -2.18 0.67 -3.25
N VAL A 253 -1.69 1.78 -2.69
CA VAL A 253 -1.43 3.02 -3.42
C VAL A 253 0.06 3.36 -3.43
N VAL A 254 0.65 3.52 -4.61
CA VAL A 254 2.02 4.01 -4.75
C VAL A 254 2.02 5.53 -4.77
N VAL A 255 2.62 6.14 -3.74
CA VAL A 255 2.84 7.59 -3.66
C VAL A 255 4.20 7.90 -4.27
N LEU A 256 4.19 8.50 -5.45
CA LEU A 256 5.37 8.98 -6.15
C LEU A 256 5.51 10.48 -5.94
N THR A 257 6.64 10.93 -5.43
CA THR A 257 6.91 12.36 -5.32
C THR A 257 8.24 12.72 -5.97
N GLY A 258 8.25 13.78 -6.76
CA GLY A 258 9.50 14.43 -7.13
C GLY A 258 10.11 15.13 -5.92
N SER A 259 11.41 15.39 -5.95
CA SER A 259 12.10 16.17 -4.92
C SER A 259 13.28 16.97 -5.47
N PRO A 260 13.80 17.95 -4.72
CA PRO A 260 15.03 18.65 -5.07
C PRO A 260 16.15 17.67 -5.42
N GLY A 261 16.93 18.00 -6.45
CA GLY A 261 18.06 17.16 -6.85
C GLY A 261 19.09 17.08 -5.74
N LEU A 262 19.85 15.99 -5.66
CA LEU A 262 20.84 15.80 -4.60
C LEU A 262 21.91 16.90 -4.63
N SER A 263 22.39 17.24 -5.82
CA SER A 263 23.30 18.38 -6.04
C SER A 263 22.65 19.75 -5.74
N GLU A 264 21.32 19.81 -5.86
CA GLU A 264 20.38 20.82 -5.35
C GLU A 264 20.63 21.14 -3.87
N ARG A 265 20.41 20.09 -3.09
CA ARG A 265 20.37 20.11 -1.63
C ARG A 265 21.70 20.54 -1.00
N GLU A 266 22.81 20.13 -1.61
CA GLU A 266 24.16 20.50 -1.17
C GLU A 266 24.48 21.98 -1.39
N ARG A 267 24.10 22.52 -2.55
CA ARG A 267 24.47 23.89 -2.96
C ARG A 267 23.55 24.95 -2.39
N ASN A 268 22.28 24.61 -2.18
CA ASN A 268 21.29 25.55 -1.68
C ASN A 268 20.43 24.90 -0.57
N PRO A 269 20.68 25.23 0.71
CA PRO A 269 19.90 24.68 1.81
C PRO A 269 18.47 25.27 1.91
N LEU A 270 18.16 26.34 1.17
CA LEU A 270 16.87 27.03 1.18
C LEU A 270 16.20 26.97 -0.20
N LEU A 271 15.75 25.77 -0.55
CA LEU A 271 14.96 25.55 -1.77
C LEU A 271 13.46 25.73 -1.48
N HIS A 272 12.72 26.22 -2.47
CA HIS A 272 11.27 26.35 -2.36
C HIS A 272 10.62 24.99 -2.12
N HIS A 273 9.50 25.00 -1.39
CA HIS A 273 8.80 23.83 -0.87
C HIS A 273 9.54 23.05 0.24
N LYS A 274 10.75 23.43 0.65
CA LYS A 274 11.36 22.84 1.85
C LYS A 274 10.69 23.35 3.14
N VAL A 275 10.36 22.44 4.05
CA VAL A 275 9.74 22.76 5.36
C VAL A 275 10.79 23.03 6.43
N LYS A 276 11.54 21.98 6.82
CA LYS A 276 12.58 22.04 7.85
C LYS A 276 13.86 21.40 7.33
N ASP A 277 13.78 20.10 7.06
CA ASP A 277 14.87 19.27 6.56
C ASP A 277 14.46 18.64 5.21
N PHE A 278 15.43 18.16 4.42
CA PHE A 278 15.15 17.52 3.12
C PHE A 278 14.52 16.13 3.26
N ASP A 279 14.44 15.58 4.47
CA ASP A 279 13.78 14.32 4.76
C ASP A 279 12.41 14.51 5.44
N THR A 280 11.96 15.76 5.69
CA THR A 280 10.71 16.02 6.44
C THR A 280 9.51 15.28 5.83
N GLN A 281 9.34 15.35 4.51
CA GLN A 281 8.26 14.62 3.83
C GLN A 281 8.41 13.10 3.98
N PHE A 282 9.61 12.58 3.77
CA PHE A 282 9.90 11.16 3.93
C PHE A 282 9.59 10.64 5.34
N GLN A 283 9.95 11.39 6.39
CA GLN A 283 9.64 11.01 7.78
C GLN A 283 8.13 11.01 8.06
N VAL A 284 7.38 11.92 7.45
CA VAL A 284 5.91 11.97 7.55
C VAL A 284 5.29 10.74 6.90
N PHE A 285 5.61 10.47 5.63
CA PHE A 285 5.05 9.33 4.91
C PHE A 285 5.42 7.97 5.51
N LYS A 286 6.58 7.86 6.16
CA LYS A 286 6.97 6.67 6.93
C LYS A 286 5.97 6.28 8.02
N GLN A 287 5.18 7.21 8.56
CA GLN A 287 4.23 6.92 9.64
C GLN A 287 2.97 6.19 9.15
N PHE A 288 2.63 6.28 7.87
CA PHE A 288 1.38 5.76 7.32
C PHE A 288 1.57 5.08 5.95
N THR A 289 2.76 4.54 5.69
CA THR A 289 3.04 3.68 4.53
C THR A 289 3.72 2.39 4.97
N ALA A 290 3.45 1.29 4.27
CA ALA A 290 4.01 -0.02 4.60
C ALA A 290 5.52 -0.11 4.24
N ALA A 291 5.96 0.67 3.27
CA ALA A 291 7.35 0.84 2.90
C ALA A 291 7.56 2.23 2.29
N ALA A 292 8.72 2.82 2.56
CA ALA A 292 9.11 4.11 2.02
C ALA A 292 10.57 4.04 1.54
N THR A 293 10.89 4.80 0.49
CA THR A 293 12.27 5.00 0.02
C THR A 293 12.48 6.38 -0.59
N VAL A 294 13.75 6.82 -0.60
CA VAL A 294 14.24 7.94 -1.39
C VAL A 294 15.26 7.36 -2.37
N LEU A 295 15.10 7.60 -3.66
CA LEU A 295 15.98 7.07 -4.70
C LEU A 295 17.22 7.97 -4.87
N ASP A 296 18.05 8.05 -3.84
CA ASP A 296 19.23 8.93 -3.78
C ASP A 296 20.56 8.25 -4.14
N ASP A 297 20.56 6.94 -4.38
CA ASP A 297 21.73 6.18 -4.80
C ASP A 297 21.43 5.30 -6.03
N PRO A 298 22.12 5.50 -7.18
CA PRO A 298 21.89 4.70 -8.38
C PRO A 298 22.27 3.21 -8.21
N LEU A 299 23.08 2.85 -7.22
CA LEU A 299 23.44 1.45 -6.93
C LEU A 299 22.26 0.67 -6.33
N THR A 300 21.40 1.33 -5.54
CA THR A 300 20.32 0.69 -4.78
C THR A 300 18.93 1.04 -5.30
N ALA A 301 18.78 2.09 -6.11
CA ALA A 301 17.49 2.60 -6.57
C ALA A 301 16.57 1.53 -7.19
N PHE A 302 17.13 0.62 -8.00
CA PHE A 302 16.36 -0.43 -8.67
C PHE A 302 15.81 -1.47 -7.68
N SER A 303 16.65 -1.93 -6.74
CA SER A 303 16.21 -2.83 -5.66
C SER A 303 15.23 -2.16 -4.71
N GLU A 304 15.39 -0.87 -4.45
CA GLU A 304 14.47 -0.11 -3.59
C GLU A 304 13.09 0.05 -4.25
N ILE A 305 13.03 0.32 -5.56
CA ILE A 305 11.77 0.32 -6.32
C ILE A 305 11.07 -1.01 -6.15
N ASP A 306 11.74 -2.14 -6.37
CA ASP A 306 11.11 -3.46 -6.25
C ASP A 306 10.71 -3.80 -4.83
N ARG A 307 11.55 -3.49 -3.83
CA ARG A 307 11.25 -3.72 -2.42
C ARG A 307 9.96 -2.99 -2.02
N VAL A 308 9.86 -1.72 -2.39
CA VAL A 308 8.72 -0.87 -2.03
C VAL A 308 7.46 -1.28 -2.79
N LEU A 309 7.53 -1.57 -4.09
CA LEU A 309 6.38 -2.04 -4.86
C LEU A 309 5.89 -3.43 -4.38
N ASN A 310 6.80 -4.35 -4.07
CA ASN A 310 6.45 -5.66 -3.53
C ASN A 310 5.77 -5.55 -2.16
N ALA A 311 6.16 -4.58 -1.33
CA ALA A 311 5.48 -4.32 -0.06
C ALA A 311 4.02 -3.87 -0.28
N ALA A 312 3.76 -3.02 -1.28
CA ALA A 312 2.38 -2.61 -1.63
C ALA A 312 1.52 -3.82 -2.00
N LEU A 313 2.06 -4.73 -2.81
CA LEU A 313 1.34 -5.93 -3.25
C LEU A 313 1.14 -6.94 -2.11
N ARG A 314 2.13 -7.10 -1.23
CA ARG A 314 2.10 -8.02 -0.10
C ARG A 314 1.09 -7.59 0.96
N TYR A 315 1.19 -6.34 1.38
CA TYR A 315 0.43 -5.84 2.52
C TYR A 315 -0.89 -5.18 2.11
N LYS A 316 -1.08 -4.91 0.81
CA LYS A 316 -2.21 -4.15 0.27
C LYS A 316 -2.34 -2.81 1.00
N ARG A 317 -1.22 -2.09 1.13
CA ARG A 317 -1.14 -0.81 1.84
C ARG A 317 -0.32 0.17 1.01
N PRO A 318 -0.46 1.48 1.25
CA PRO A 318 0.26 2.47 0.48
C PRO A 318 1.75 2.41 0.75
N VAL A 319 2.52 2.82 -0.25
CA VAL A 319 3.97 2.87 -0.22
C VAL A 319 4.47 4.18 -0.80
N TYR A 320 5.66 4.63 -0.38
CA TYR A 320 6.20 5.93 -0.76
C TYR A 320 7.53 5.79 -1.50
N ILE A 321 7.65 6.47 -2.64
CA ILE A 321 8.88 6.57 -3.42
C ILE A 321 9.12 8.05 -3.73
N GLU A 322 10.19 8.59 -3.17
CA GLU A 322 10.69 9.92 -3.52
C GLU A 322 11.79 9.83 -4.57
N VAL A 323 11.69 10.64 -5.62
CA VAL A 323 12.64 10.66 -6.73
C VAL A 323 13.27 12.06 -6.83
N PRO A 324 14.54 12.24 -6.40
CA PRO A 324 15.30 13.45 -6.69
C PRO A 324 15.34 13.70 -8.20
N ARG A 325 15.11 14.94 -8.63
CA ARG A 325 14.94 15.24 -10.07
C ARG A 325 16.17 14.94 -10.94
N ASP A 326 17.37 14.93 -10.35
CA ASP A 326 18.61 14.52 -11.02
C ASP A 326 18.81 13.00 -11.06
N MET A 327 18.09 12.24 -10.22
CA MET A 327 18.11 10.78 -10.18
C MET A 327 17.20 10.11 -11.21
N VAL A 328 16.21 10.83 -11.76
CA VAL A 328 15.30 10.33 -12.82
C VAL A 328 16.07 9.75 -14.02
N HIS A 329 17.17 10.40 -14.42
CA HIS A 329 18.00 10.00 -15.54
C HIS A 329 19.27 9.23 -15.14
N ALA A 330 19.45 8.93 -13.84
CA ALA A 330 20.57 8.13 -13.39
C ALA A 330 20.49 6.72 -14.02
N ARG A 331 21.63 6.24 -14.52
CA ARG A 331 21.72 4.98 -15.27
C ARG A 331 22.00 3.81 -14.34
N GLN A 332 21.46 2.65 -14.69
CA GLN A 332 21.80 1.39 -14.05
C GLN A 332 23.31 1.16 -14.04
N VAL A 333 23.88 0.86 -12.87
CA VAL A 333 25.31 0.63 -12.68
C VAL A 333 25.68 -0.85 -12.83
N HIS A 334 24.80 -1.74 -12.36
CA HIS A 334 24.97 -3.20 -12.43
C HIS A 334 23.67 -3.88 -12.87
N PRO A 335 23.74 -5.07 -13.51
CA PRO A 335 22.55 -5.85 -13.82
C PRO A 335 21.70 -6.08 -12.56
N HIS A 336 20.43 -5.69 -12.64
CA HIS A 336 19.46 -5.83 -11.55
C HIS A 336 18.53 -7.01 -11.87
N PRO A 337 18.52 -8.08 -11.06
CA PRO A 337 17.66 -9.23 -11.31
C PRO A 337 16.20 -8.84 -11.10
N HIS A 338 15.30 -9.52 -11.82
CA HIS A 338 13.88 -9.36 -11.58
C HIS A 338 13.50 -9.81 -10.15
N PRO A 339 12.53 -9.14 -9.53
CA PRO A 339 12.12 -9.46 -8.18
C PRO A 339 11.59 -10.89 -8.08
N ALA A 340 11.97 -11.58 -7.00
CA ALA A 340 11.43 -12.89 -6.66
C ALA A 340 9.96 -12.77 -6.22
N PRO A 341 9.12 -13.80 -6.47
CA PRO A 341 7.77 -13.84 -5.93
C PRO A 341 7.78 -13.86 -4.40
N LEU A 342 6.64 -13.49 -3.80
CA LEU A 342 6.47 -13.58 -2.35
C LEU A 342 6.67 -15.04 -1.88
N PRO A 343 7.30 -15.25 -0.71
CA PRO A 343 7.47 -16.59 -0.16
C PRO A 343 6.09 -17.26 0.07
N PRO A 344 6.00 -18.58 -0.12
CA PRO A 344 4.80 -19.35 0.19
C PRO A 344 4.62 -19.44 1.72
N SER A 345 3.45 -19.95 2.14
CA SER A 345 3.25 -20.33 3.53
C SER A 345 4.20 -21.46 3.98
N ASP A 346 4.50 -21.52 5.27
CA ASP A 346 5.14 -22.71 5.86
C ASP A 346 4.20 -23.92 5.70
N PRO A 347 4.66 -25.02 5.07
CA PRO A 347 3.79 -26.13 4.71
C PRO A 347 3.28 -26.93 5.92
N ASP A 348 4.04 -26.96 7.03
CA ASP A 348 3.65 -27.68 8.23
C ASP A 348 2.61 -26.88 9.02
N ALA A 349 2.87 -25.59 9.26
CA ALA A 349 1.94 -24.68 9.90
C ALA A 349 0.62 -24.56 9.12
N LEU A 350 0.70 -24.45 7.78
CA LEU A 350 -0.48 -24.40 6.92
C LEU A 350 -1.33 -25.67 7.06
N ARG A 351 -0.72 -26.85 7.02
CA ARG A 351 -1.43 -28.13 7.17
C ARG A 351 -2.12 -28.22 8.52
N GLU A 352 -1.42 -27.90 9.61
CA GLU A 352 -1.96 -27.96 10.97
C GLU A 352 -3.13 -26.98 11.16
N ALA A 353 -3.03 -25.77 10.60
CA ALA A 353 -4.12 -24.81 10.65
C ALA A 353 -5.37 -25.30 9.89
N ILE A 354 -5.18 -25.86 8.69
CA ILE A 354 -6.28 -26.43 7.90
C ILE A 354 -6.92 -27.61 8.64
N ASP A 355 -6.12 -28.51 9.22
CA ASP A 355 -6.62 -29.68 9.96
C ASP A 355 -7.44 -29.25 11.19
N GLU A 356 -6.99 -28.25 11.95
CA GLU A 356 -7.75 -27.72 13.10
C GLU A 356 -9.05 -27.03 12.66
N ALA A 357 -9.00 -26.20 11.62
CA ALA A 357 -10.17 -25.52 11.07
C ALA A 357 -11.21 -26.51 10.52
N GLU A 358 -10.76 -27.52 9.76
CA GLU A 358 -11.62 -28.61 9.26
C GLU A 358 -12.29 -29.36 10.41
N ALA A 359 -11.54 -29.72 11.47
CA ALA A 359 -12.07 -30.44 12.61
C ALA A 359 -13.15 -29.64 13.35
N MET A 360 -12.97 -28.32 13.45
CA MET A 360 -13.92 -27.42 14.10
C MET A 360 -15.19 -27.25 13.25
N LEU A 361 -15.04 -27.02 11.94
CA LEU A 361 -16.14 -26.92 10.98
C LEU A 361 -17.00 -28.20 10.94
N ARG A 362 -16.38 -29.39 10.97
CA ARG A 362 -17.11 -30.67 10.94
C ARG A 362 -17.89 -30.99 12.22
N ARG A 363 -17.51 -30.42 13.36
CA ARG A 363 -18.19 -30.63 14.65
C ARG A 363 -19.31 -29.63 14.90
N SER A 364 -19.30 -28.54 14.16
CA SER A 364 -20.23 -27.43 14.27
C SER A 364 -21.60 -27.80 13.68
N SER A 365 -22.66 -27.36 14.35
CA SER A 365 -24.04 -27.49 13.88
C SER A 365 -24.54 -26.22 13.17
N ARG A 366 -23.85 -25.09 13.34
CA ARG A 366 -24.17 -23.79 12.75
C ARG A 366 -22.92 -23.09 12.19
N PRO A 367 -22.10 -23.76 11.34
CA PRO A 367 -20.90 -23.13 10.82
C PRO A 367 -21.28 -22.08 9.79
N MET A 368 -20.55 -20.96 9.78
CA MET A 368 -20.76 -19.93 8.76
C MET A 368 -19.50 -19.12 8.47
N ILE A 369 -19.54 -18.39 7.36
CA ILE A 369 -18.48 -17.47 6.96
C ILE A 369 -18.88 -16.04 7.28
N LEU A 370 -17.98 -15.30 7.93
CA LEU A 370 -17.97 -13.84 7.94
C LEU A 370 -16.82 -13.38 7.04
N ALA A 371 -17.13 -12.77 5.91
CA ALA A 371 -16.15 -12.30 4.94
C ALA A 371 -16.00 -10.77 4.98
N ASP A 372 -14.79 -10.27 4.72
CA ASP A 372 -14.50 -8.84 4.79
C ASP A 372 -13.47 -8.43 3.74
N VAL A 373 -12.99 -7.18 3.85
CA VAL A 373 -12.27 -6.39 2.87
C VAL A 373 -11.06 -7.08 2.27
N GLU A 374 -10.32 -7.91 3.02
CA GLU A 374 -9.13 -8.55 2.46
C GLU A 374 -9.46 -9.61 1.42
N ILE A 375 -10.64 -10.26 1.50
CA ILE A 375 -11.06 -11.15 0.42
C ILE A 375 -11.11 -10.40 -0.91
N HIS A 376 -11.57 -9.15 -0.87
CA HIS A 376 -11.57 -8.27 -2.03
C HIS A 376 -10.16 -7.76 -2.38
N ARG A 377 -9.39 -7.24 -1.42
CA ARG A 377 -8.05 -6.66 -1.68
C ARG A 377 -7.04 -7.67 -2.24
N PHE A 378 -7.18 -8.94 -1.88
CA PHE A 378 -6.34 -10.02 -2.36
C PHE A 378 -6.95 -10.81 -3.53
N ASN A 379 -8.09 -10.37 -4.08
CA ASN A 379 -8.78 -11.01 -5.20
C ASN A 379 -9.09 -12.50 -4.92
N LEU A 380 -9.66 -12.79 -3.75
CA LEU A 380 -9.99 -14.13 -3.25
C LEU A 380 -11.48 -14.46 -3.33
N GLN A 381 -12.28 -13.63 -4.00
CA GLN A 381 -13.74 -13.75 -4.02
C GLN A 381 -14.21 -15.03 -4.72
N ASP A 382 -13.52 -15.47 -5.78
CA ASP A 382 -13.82 -16.74 -6.45
C ASP A 382 -13.45 -17.95 -5.59
N GLU A 383 -12.33 -17.89 -4.87
CA GLU A 383 -11.92 -18.95 -3.94
C GLU A 383 -12.91 -19.06 -2.78
N LEU A 384 -13.34 -17.92 -2.23
CA LEU A 384 -14.36 -17.86 -1.18
C LEU A 384 -15.66 -18.52 -1.64
N LEU A 385 -16.19 -18.12 -2.81
CA LEU A 385 -17.46 -18.65 -3.29
C LEU A 385 -17.37 -20.13 -3.65
N SER A 386 -16.30 -20.56 -4.31
CA SER A 386 -16.11 -21.97 -4.61
C SER A 386 -16.04 -22.83 -3.34
N PHE A 387 -15.38 -22.33 -2.28
CA PHE A 387 -15.36 -23.01 -0.99
C PHE A 387 -16.74 -23.04 -0.34
N ALA A 388 -17.42 -21.89 -0.26
CA ALA A 388 -18.72 -21.78 0.39
C ALA A 388 -19.81 -22.62 -0.29
N GLU A 389 -19.85 -22.62 -1.63
CA GLU A 389 -20.77 -23.43 -2.43
C GLU A 389 -20.50 -24.94 -2.24
N GLY A 390 -19.23 -25.35 -2.26
CA GLY A 390 -18.85 -26.75 -2.04
C GLY A 390 -19.20 -27.24 -0.64
N ALA A 391 -18.94 -26.41 0.37
CA ALA A 391 -19.18 -26.71 1.77
C ALA A 391 -20.65 -26.54 2.21
N GLY A 392 -21.46 -25.79 1.45
CA GLY A 392 -22.82 -25.42 1.82
C GLY A 392 -22.91 -24.34 2.90
N LEU A 393 -21.89 -23.47 3.02
CA LEU A 393 -21.80 -22.51 4.11
C LEU A 393 -22.48 -21.17 3.79
N PRO A 394 -23.37 -20.66 4.66
CA PRO A 394 -23.88 -19.30 4.54
C PRO A 394 -22.77 -18.27 4.75
N ILE A 395 -22.88 -17.13 4.07
CA ILE A 395 -21.88 -16.05 4.07
C ILE A 395 -22.55 -14.74 4.50
N ALA A 396 -22.10 -14.18 5.62
CA ALA A 396 -22.32 -12.77 5.94
C ALA A 396 -21.08 -11.95 5.54
N THR A 397 -21.26 -10.66 5.28
CA THR A 397 -20.15 -9.71 5.12
C THR A 397 -20.19 -8.66 6.21
N THR A 398 -19.07 -8.04 6.55
CA THR A 398 -19.12 -6.79 7.34
C THR A 398 -19.53 -5.60 6.46
N LEU A 399 -19.68 -4.40 7.03
CA LEU A 399 -19.90 -3.17 6.25
C LEU A 399 -18.71 -2.89 5.32
N LEU A 400 -17.48 -3.01 5.82
CA LEU A 400 -16.27 -2.83 5.02
C LEU A 400 -16.12 -3.92 3.94
N GLY A 401 -16.66 -5.11 4.20
CA GLY A 401 -16.77 -6.23 3.28
C GLY A 401 -17.97 -6.17 2.32
N LYS A 402 -18.77 -5.11 2.33
CA LYS A 402 -19.92 -4.99 1.43
C LYS A 402 -19.48 -5.10 -0.02
N SER A 403 -20.23 -5.88 -0.80
CA SER A 403 -19.90 -6.24 -2.19
C SER A 403 -18.68 -7.15 -2.41
N VAL A 404 -18.11 -7.77 -1.36
CA VAL A 404 -17.14 -8.88 -1.53
C VAL A 404 -17.77 -10.01 -2.36
N ILE A 405 -19.03 -10.33 -2.08
CA ILE A 405 -19.87 -11.21 -2.91
C ILE A 405 -21.13 -10.46 -3.35
N SER A 406 -21.83 -11.00 -4.35
CA SER A 406 -23.16 -10.52 -4.74
C SER A 406 -24.15 -10.75 -3.60
N GLU A 407 -24.95 -9.74 -3.27
CA GLU A 407 -26.01 -9.86 -2.26
C GLU A 407 -27.22 -10.67 -2.77
N GLU A 408 -27.22 -11.02 -4.05
CA GLU A 408 -28.20 -11.91 -4.68
C GLU A 408 -27.83 -13.39 -4.53
N HIS A 409 -26.55 -13.68 -4.23
CA HIS A 409 -26.04 -15.04 -4.15
C HIS A 409 -26.83 -15.89 -3.13
N PRO A 410 -27.28 -17.12 -3.44
CA PRO A 410 -28.18 -17.90 -2.57
C PRO A 410 -27.69 -18.10 -1.12
N LEU A 411 -26.37 -18.18 -0.92
CA LEU A 411 -25.75 -18.34 0.41
C LEU A 411 -25.57 -17.02 1.19
N PHE A 412 -25.87 -15.85 0.60
CA PHE A 412 -25.70 -14.58 1.29
C PHE A 412 -26.73 -14.41 2.42
N ALA A 413 -26.21 -14.24 3.64
CA ALA A 413 -26.94 -14.09 4.88
C ALA A 413 -27.23 -12.62 5.24
N GLY A 414 -26.45 -11.67 4.70
CA GLY A 414 -26.60 -10.24 4.96
C GLY A 414 -25.33 -9.57 5.45
N ILE A 415 -25.46 -8.29 5.81
CA ILE A 415 -24.37 -7.47 6.33
C ILE A 415 -24.42 -7.48 7.86
N TYR A 416 -23.32 -7.90 8.48
CA TYR A 416 -23.10 -7.88 9.90
C TYR A 416 -22.46 -6.56 10.34
N GLU A 417 -23.13 -5.86 11.25
CA GLU A 417 -22.70 -4.58 11.79
C GLU A 417 -23.01 -4.51 13.31
N GLY A 418 -22.86 -5.64 14.00
CA GLY A 418 -23.29 -5.79 15.39
C GLY A 418 -24.72 -5.31 15.59
N ALA A 419 -24.92 -4.36 16.50
CA ALA A 419 -26.22 -3.76 16.78
C ALA A 419 -26.79 -2.87 15.67
N MET A 420 -25.94 -2.30 14.80
CA MET A 420 -26.40 -1.42 13.71
C MET A 420 -27.09 -2.21 12.59
N GLY A 421 -26.71 -3.47 12.46
CA GLY A 421 -27.24 -4.39 11.47
C GLY A 421 -28.68 -4.82 11.74
N ARG A 422 -29.24 -5.55 10.78
CA ARG A 422 -30.57 -6.15 10.90
C ARG A 422 -30.53 -7.27 11.95
N ALA A 423 -31.51 -7.28 12.84
CA ALA A 423 -31.55 -8.21 13.98
C ALA A 423 -31.35 -9.69 13.56
N GLY A 424 -32.06 -10.14 12.52
CA GLY A 424 -31.93 -11.52 12.03
C GLY A 424 -30.54 -11.87 11.49
N VAL A 425 -29.78 -10.90 10.98
CA VAL A 425 -28.39 -11.13 10.54
C VAL A 425 -27.45 -11.15 11.74
N THR A 426 -27.62 -10.20 12.66
CA THR A 426 -26.84 -10.12 13.91
C THR A 426 -26.97 -11.41 14.72
N GLU A 427 -28.20 -11.88 14.95
CA GLU A 427 -28.49 -13.11 15.68
C GLU A 427 -27.88 -14.33 14.98
N PHE A 428 -28.05 -14.42 13.65
CA PHE A 428 -27.50 -15.54 12.87
C PHE A 428 -25.97 -15.66 12.98
N VAL A 429 -25.26 -14.52 12.96
CA VAL A 429 -23.79 -14.48 13.11
C VAL A 429 -23.36 -14.79 14.54
N GLU A 430 -23.98 -14.15 15.54
CA GLU A 430 -23.58 -14.29 16.95
C GLU A 430 -23.93 -15.66 17.56
N GLU A 431 -24.92 -16.36 16.99
CA GLU A 431 -25.28 -17.72 17.41
C GLU A 431 -24.45 -18.82 16.75
N SER A 432 -23.54 -18.49 15.83
CA SER A 432 -22.67 -19.49 15.22
C SER A 432 -21.82 -20.22 16.28
N ASP A 433 -21.73 -21.54 16.17
CA ASP A 433 -20.85 -22.37 16.98
C ASP A 433 -19.49 -22.64 16.31
N CYS A 434 -19.29 -22.13 15.08
CA CYS A 434 -18.00 -22.05 14.38
C CYS A 434 -18.04 -20.93 13.32
N LEU A 435 -17.54 -19.75 13.69
CA LEU A 435 -17.48 -18.58 12.82
C LEU A 435 -16.13 -18.54 12.08
N LEU A 436 -16.15 -18.78 10.78
CA LEU A 436 -14.99 -18.63 9.91
C LEU A 436 -14.89 -17.18 9.41
N MET A 437 -14.07 -16.39 10.08
CA MET A 437 -13.79 -15.00 9.79
C MET A 437 -12.64 -14.90 8.79
N LEU A 438 -12.92 -14.42 7.58
CA LEU A 438 -11.95 -14.34 6.49
C LEU A 438 -11.73 -12.88 6.07
N GLY A 439 -10.51 -12.40 6.32
CA GLY A 439 -10.09 -11.05 5.98
C GLY A 439 -10.68 -9.96 6.87
N CYS A 440 -11.20 -10.34 8.05
CA CYS A 440 -12.03 -9.50 8.90
C CYS A 440 -11.25 -8.44 9.68
N PHE A 441 -11.77 -7.23 9.62
CA PHE A 441 -11.30 -6.08 10.38
C PHE A 441 -12.28 -5.84 11.53
N MET A 442 -11.88 -6.18 12.75
CA MET A 442 -12.75 -6.04 13.93
C MET A 442 -12.66 -4.61 14.49
N THR A 443 -13.05 -3.65 13.66
CA THR A 443 -13.12 -2.22 13.96
C THR A 443 -14.33 -1.91 14.82
N ASP A 444 -14.35 -0.76 15.46
CA ASP A 444 -15.54 -0.25 16.13
C ASP A 444 -16.76 -0.22 15.19
N ILE A 445 -16.61 0.22 13.93
CA ILE A 445 -17.69 0.22 12.94
C ILE A 445 -18.19 -1.21 12.63
N ASN A 446 -17.31 -2.14 12.27
CA ASN A 446 -17.72 -3.53 11.96
C ASN A 446 -18.30 -4.26 13.19
N LEU A 447 -17.89 -3.89 14.40
CA LEU A 447 -18.42 -4.42 15.65
C LEU A 447 -19.67 -3.68 16.14
N GLY A 448 -20.23 -2.76 15.35
CA GLY A 448 -21.42 -1.99 15.68
C GLY A 448 -21.21 -1.12 16.94
N ILE A 449 -20.08 -0.42 17.02
CA ILE A 449 -19.63 0.34 18.19
C ILE A 449 -19.52 -0.56 19.43
N PHE A 450 -18.74 -1.63 19.29
CA PHE A 450 -18.46 -2.63 20.35
C PHE A 450 -19.73 -3.28 20.96
N THR A 451 -20.76 -3.46 20.14
CA THR A 451 -21.99 -4.16 20.54
C THR A 451 -21.98 -5.63 20.15
N ALA A 452 -21.12 -6.00 19.20
CA ALA A 452 -20.91 -7.37 18.73
C ALA A 452 -20.60 -8.35 19.88
N LYS A 453 -21.26 -9.51 19.86
CA LYS A 453 -21.04 -10.60 20.83
C LYS A 453 -20.45 -11.82 20.13
N LEU A 454 -19.15 -11.79 19.90
CA LEU A 454 -18.41 -12.89 19.28
C LEU A 454 -17.54 -13.59 20.32
N ASP A 455 -17.64 -14.92 20.39
CA ASP A 455 -16.84 -15.76 21.29
C ASP A 455 -15.59 -16.24 20.56
N PRO A 456 -14.38 -15.76 20.91
CA PRO A 456 -13.15 -16.16 20.23
C PRO A 456 -12.91 -17.67 20.24
N SER A 457 -13.43 -18.41 21.25
CA SER A 457 -13.29 -19.87 21.31
C SER A 457 -14.10 -20.61 20.24
N ARG A 458 -14.95 -19.89 19.51
CA ARG A 458 -15.75 -20.36 18.37
C ARG A 458 -15.31 -19.74 17.04
N CYS A 459 -14.24 -18.96 17.01
CA CYS A 459 -13.77 -18.28 15.80
C CYS A 459 -12.54 -18.97 15.18
N ILE A 460 -12.55 -19.01 13.85
CA ILE A 460 -11.37 -19.18 13.01
C ILE A 460 -11.15 -17.83 12.31
N ASP A 461 -10.11 -17.13 12.69
CA ASP A 461 -9.81 -15.75 12.29
C ASP A 461 -8.58 -15.73 11.39
N ALA A 462 -8.79 -15.62 10.09
CA ALA A 462 -7.75 -15.64 9.08
C ALA A 462 -7.67 -14.30 8.36
N THR A 463 -6.54 -13.61 8.49
CA THR A 463 -6.24 -12.36 7.79
C THR A 463 -4.90 -12.47 7.06
N SER A 464 -4.52 -11.44 6.32
CA SER A 464 -3.19 -11.36 5.68
C SER A 464 -2.05 -11.17 6.69
N GLU A 465 -2.35 -10.86 7.95
CA GLU A 465 -1.36 -10.51 8.98
C GLU A 465 -1.26 -11.58 10.10
N ASP A 466 -2.37 -12.25 10.41
CA ASP A 466 -2.44 -13.29 11.44
C ASP A 466 -3.47 -14.36 11.08
N LEU A 467 -3.23 -15.59 11.55
CA LEU A 467 -4.17 -16.70 11.50
C LEU A 467 -4.32 -17.27 12.90
N ARG A 468 -5.51 -17.11 13.46
CA ARG A 468 -5.85 -17.57 14.81
C ARG A 468 -7.03 -18.51 14.77
N ILE A 469 -6.86 -19.71 15.34
CA ILE A 469 -7.95 -20.65 15.55
C ILE A 469 -8.16 -20.76 17.05
N ARG A 470 -9.29 -20.24 17.55
CA ARG A 470 -9.54 -20.08 18.98
C ARG A 470 -8.47 -19.22 19.65
N HIS A 471 -7.53 -19.85 20.34
CA HIS A 471 -6.39 -19.20 21.00
C HIS A 471 -5.04 -19.67 20.44
N HIS A 472 -5.04 -20.53 19.41
CA HIS A 472 -3.84 -20.96 18.72
C HIS A 472 -3.48 -19.97 17.62
N HIS A 473 -2.21 -19.62 17.48
CA HIS A 473 -1.69 -18.75 16.44
C HIS A 473 -0.81 -19.54 15.48
N TYR A 474 -1.10 -19.41 14.18
CA TYR A 474 -0.33 -19.99 13.10
C TYR A 474 0.41 -18.88 12.37
N ARG A 475 1.74 -18.89 12.49
CA ARG A 475 2.61 -17.90 11.85
C ARG A 475 3.01 -18.39 10.47
N GLU A 476 3.36 -17.44 9.60
CA GLU A 476 3.83 -17.73 8.24
C GLU A 476 2.81 -18.52 7.41
N VAL A 477 1.52 -18.34 7.70
CA VAL A 477 0.40 -18.85 6.92
C VAL A 477 -0.30 -17.68 6.24
N ARG A 478 -0.39 -17.72 4.91
CA ARG A 478 -1.06 -16.70 4.11
C ARG A 478 -2.55 -17.00 4.00
N LEU A 479 -3.36 -15.94 4.02
CA LEU A 479 -4.81 -16.02 3.83
C LEU A 479 -5.20 -16.80 2.55
N ASP A 480 -4.50 -16.55 1.45
CA ASP A 480 -4.80 -17.18 0.16
C ASP A 480 -4.47 -18.67 0.14
N ASP A 481 -3.36 -19.08 0.74
CA ASP A 481 -2.99 -20.49 0.87
C ASP A 481 -3.93 -21.24 1.82
N PHE A 482 -4.31 -20.61 2.95
CA PHE A 482 -5.25 -21.17 3.91
C PHE A 482 -6.63 -21.43 3.29
N LEU A 483 -7.19 -20.44 2.59
CA LEU A 483 -8.50 -20.57 1.93
C LEU A 483 -8.49 -21.63 0.82
N ARG A 484 -7.46 -21.63 -0.05
CA ARG A 484 -7.29 -22.67 -1.07
C ARG A 484 -7.12 -24.06 -0.45
N GLY A 485 -6.40 -24.14 0.67
CA GLY A 485 -6.21 -25.37 1.43
C GLY A 485 -7.51 -25.93 2.02
N LEU A 486 -8.35 -25.07 2.60
CA LEU A 486 -9.70 -25.44 3.06
C LEU A 486 -10.58 -25.90 1.90
N ARG A 487 -10.58 -25.17 0.79
CA ARG A 487 -11.30 -25.55 -0.45
C ARG A 487 -10.88 -26.93 -0.94
N ALA A 488 -9.58 -27.23 -0.94
CA ALA A 488 -9.04 -28.52 -1.38
C ALA A 488 -9.48 -29.71 -0.52
N ARG A 489 -9.98 -29.48 0.71
CA ARG A 489 -10.55 -30.56 1.55
C ARG A 489 -11.89 -31.08 1.05
N GLY A 490 -12.58 -30.34 0.16
CA GLY A 490 -13.86 -30.76 -0.39
C GLY A 490 -14.91 -31.04 0.69
N LEU A 491 -14.98 -30.16 1.70
CA LEU A 491 -15.94 -30.29 2.79
C LEU A 491 -17.37 -30.25 2.23
N VAL A 492 -18.27 -30.99 2.87
CA VAL A 492 -19.72 -30.88 2.70
C VAL A 492 -20.29 -30.89 4.11
N LEU A 493 -20.93 -29.80 4.52
CA LEU A 493 -21.39 -29.56 5.88
C LEU A 493 -22.91 -29.42 5.90
N ASP A 494 -23.55 -29.83 7.00
CA ASP A 494 -24.97 -29.60 7.25
C ASP A 494 -25.13 -28.26 7.98
N ALA A 495 -25.08 -27.16 7.23
CA ALA A 495 -25.19 -25.81 7.77
C ALA A 495 -26.62 -25.27 7.63
N PRO A 496 -27.10 -24.44 8.56
CA PRO A 496 -28.40 -23.79 8.41
C PRO A 496 -28.38 -22.85 7.20
N GLY A 497 -29.49 -22.78 6.49
CA GLY A 497 -29.67 -21.80 5.41
C GLY A 497 -29.61 -20.36 5.95
N PRO A 498 -29.27 -19.38 5.10
CA PRO A 498 -29.25 -17.97 5.50
C PRO A 498 -30.63 -17.49 5.94
N PRO A 499 -30.71 -16.46 6.80
CA PRO A 499 -31.98 -15.88 7.20
C PRO A 499 -32.76 -15.33 6.00
N PRO A 500 -34.10 -15.24 6.08
CA PRO A 500 -34.91 -14.67 5.01
C PRO A 500 -34.45 -13.26 4.67
N ARG A 501 -34.25 -12.99 3.39
CA ARG A 501 -33.93 -11.63 2.92
C ARG A 501 -35.18 -10.76 2.99
N PRO A 502 -35.06 -9.49 3.40
CA PRO A 502 -36.13 -8.53 3.16
C PRO A 502 -36.43 -8.50 1.67
N MET A 503 -37.70 -8.70 1.32
CA MET A 503 -38.11 -8.56 -0.07
C MET A 503 -37.80 -7.14 -0.54
N PRO A 504 -37.33 -6.95 -1.79
CA PRO A 504 -37.27 -5.62 -2.38
C PRO A 504 -38.61 -4.93 -2.20
N VAL A 505 -38.63 -3.63 -1.93
CA VAL A 505 -39.88 -2.86 -1.91
C VAL A 505 -40.46 -2.90 -3.32
N GLU A 506 -41.43 -3.80 -3.55
CA GLU A 506 -41.89 -4.19 -4.90
C GLU A 506 -42.53 -3.05 -5.70
N SER A 507 -42.89 -1.94 -5.05
CA SER A 507 -43.39 -0.75 -5.74
C SER A 507 -43.04 0.51 -4.96
N TRP A 508 -41.83 1.02 -5.14
CA TRP A 508 -41.62 2.44 -4.85
C TRP A 508 -42.43 3.24 -5.87
N ALA A 509 -43.32 4.10 -5.39
CA ALA A 509 -44.04 5.06 -6.21
C ALA A 509 -43.94 6.43 -5.52
N ALA A 510 -43.68 7.48 -6.29
CA ALA A 510 -43.65 8.83 -5.77
C ALA A 510 -45.03 9.22 -5.24
N ARG A 511 -45.07 9.86 -4.07
CA ARG A 511 -46.24 10.55 -3.55
C ARG A 511 -46.13 12.02 -3.96
N PRO A 512 -46.92 12.49 -4.94
CA PRO A 512 -46.73 13.82 -5.51
C PRO A 512 -46.82 14.92 -4.47
N GLY A 513 -45.83 15.81 -4.44
CA GLY A 513 -45.79 16.96 -3.52
C GLY A 513 -45.39 16.63 -2.07
N GLU A 514 -45.23 15.36 -1.70
CA GLU A 514 -44.71 14.99 -0.38
C GLU A 514 -43.21 15.33 -0.28
N PRO A 515 -42.76 15.96 0.83
CA PRO A 515 -41.34 16.25 1.04
C PRO A 515 -40.48 14.99 0.96
N MET A 516 -39.28 15.13 0.40
CA MET A 516 -38.30 14.05 0.40
C MET A 516 -37.80 13.76 1.81
N THR A 517 -37.63 12.47 2.12
CA THR A 517 -36.96 12.01 3.33
C THR A 517 -35.84 11.04 2.99
N SER A 518 -34.84 10.91 3.87
CA SER A 518 -33.71 9.98 3.74
C SER A 518 -34.22 8.55 3.50
N ALA A 519 -35.22 8.09 4.27
CA ALA A 519 -35.80 6.76 4.09
C ALA A 519 -36.40 6.57 2.67
N ARG A 520 -37.12 7.56 2.15
CA ARG A 520 -37.75 7.49 0.81
C ARG A 520 -36.73 7.62 -0.31
N LEU A 521 -35.67 8.40 -0.12
CA LEU A 521 -34.54 8.53 -1.03
C LEU A 521 -33.80 7.19 -1.19
N PHE A 522 -33.32 6.58 -0.09
CA PHE A 522 -32.60 5.31 -0.18
C PHE A 522 -33.48 4.17 -0.70
N ALA A 523 -34.78 4.16 -0.38
CA ALA A 523 -35.72 3.23 -0.99
C ALA A 523 -35.82 3.40 -2.51
N ARG A 524 -35.79 4.64 -3.01
CA ARG A 524 -35.81 4.92 -4.46
C ARG A 524 -34.52 4.50 -5.14
N LEU A 525 -33.37 4.82 -4.54
CA LEU A 525 -32.04 4.46 -5.05
C LEU A 525 -31.88 2.94 -5.12
N ASN A 526 -32.41 2.21 -4.14
CA ASN A 526 -32.38 0.75 -4.15
C ASN A 526 -33.12 0.14 -5.34
N GLY A 527 -34.19 0.79 -5.82
CA GLY A 527 -34.92 0.38 -7.03
C GLY A 527 -34.28 0.87 -8.33
N LEU A 528 -33.26 1.73 -8.26
CA LEU A 528 -32.51 2.23 -9.41
C LEU A 528 -31.27 1.37 -9.70
N ILE A 529 -30.61 0.87 -8.67
CA ILE A 529 -29.35 0.13 -8.79
C ILE A 529 -29.59 -1.19 -9.50
N ASP A 530 -28.83 -1.39 -10.57
CA ASP A 530 -28.76 -2.63 -11.33
C ASP A 530 -27.28 -2.98 -11.60
N GLU A 531 -27.04 -3.97 -12.44
CA GLU A 531 -25.70 -4.47 -12.79
C GLU A 531 -24.83 -3.50 -13.63
N ASN A 532 -25.33 -2.29 -13.92
CA ASN A 532 -24.60 -1.24 -14.64
C ASN A 532 -24.03 -0.17 -13.71
N PHE A 533 -24.32 -0.23 -12.41
CA PHE A 533 -23.88 0.78 -11.45
C PHE A 533 -22.85 0.26 -10.46
N MET A 534 -21.94 1.15 -10.06
CA MET A 534 -21.20 1.02 -8.80
C MET A 534 -21.66 2.12 -7.86
N VAL A 535 -21.86 1.81 -6.59
CA VAL A 535 -22.21 2.76 -5.54
C VAL A 535 -20.95 3.24 -4.84
N ILE A 536 -20.80 4.55 -4.75
CA ILE A 536 -19.71 5.18 -4.01
C ILE A 536 -20.33 6.09 -2.95
N ALA A 537 -20.23 5.67 -1.69
CA ALA A 537 -20.83 6.37 -0.57
C ALA A 537 -19.76 7.13 0.22
N ASP A 538 -19.97 8.43 0.39
CA ASP A 538 -19.22 9.23 1.37
C ASP A 538 -19.67 8.87 2.80
N ILE A 539 -19.06 9.50 3.80
CA ILE A 539 -19.33 9.23 5.21
C ILE A 539 -20.59 9.95 5.71
N GLY A 540 -20.94 9.69 6.96
CA GLY A 540 -22.18 10.16 7.57
C GLY A 540 -23.36 9.34 7.11
N ASP A 541 -24.52 9.97 6.98
CA ASP A 541 -25.75 9.26 6.58
C ASP A 541 -25.69 8.69 5.15
N SER A 542 -24.76 9.20 4.32
CA SER A 542 -24.44 8.61 3.01
C SER A 542 -23.97 7.16 3.15
N LEU A 543 -23.05 6.85 4.07
CA LEU A 543 -22.56 5.50 4.30
C LEU A 543 -23.64 4.62 4.93
N PHE A 544 -24.26 5.08 6.02
CA PHE A 544 -25.23 4.29 6.76
C PHE A 544 -26.47 3.97 5.93
N GLY A 545 -27.05 4.95 5.24
CA GLY A 545 -28.17 4.70 4.35
C GLY A 545 -27.80 3.81 3.16
N SER A 546 -26.55 3.90 2.68
CA SER A 546 -26.08 3.06 1.59
C SER A 546 -25.76 1.62 2.01
N ALA A 547 -25.57 1.34 3.31
CA ALA A 547 -25.39 -0.02 3.81
C ALA A 547 -26.59 -0.92 3.47
N ASP A 548 -27.80 -0.35 3.47
CA ASP A 548 -29.06 -1.04 3.16
C ASP A 548 -29.35 -1.17 1.65
N LEU A 549 -28.53 -0.57 0.75
CA LEU A 549 -28.68 -0.70 -0.70
C LEU A 549 -28.23 -2.09 -1.18
N ARG A 550 -29.02 -2.72 -2.03
CA ARG A 550 -28.73 -4.04 -2.59
C ARG A 550 -27.71 -3.94 -3.71
N ILE A 551 -26.65 -4.72 -3.62
CA ILE A 551 -25.58 -4.76 -4.62
C ILE A 551 -25.63 -6.08 -5.39
N SER A 552 -25.70 -5.97 -6.72
CA SER A 552 -25.98 -7.12 -7.60
C SER A 552 -24.73 -7.88 -8.01
N ARG A 553 -23.58 -7.22 -8.14
CA ARG A 553 -22.29 -7.90 -8.42
C ARG A 553 -21.25 -7.61 -7.34
N ARG A 554 -20.06 -8.18 -7.55
CA ARG A 554 -18.93 -8.00 -6.65
C ARG A 554 -18.19 -6.71 -7.02
N THR A 555 -17.53 -6.07 -6.06
CA THR A 555 -16.69 -4.88 -6.31
C THR A 555 -17.50 -3.68 -6.83
N GLU A 556 -18.73 -3.54 -6.37
CA GLU A 556 -19.67 -2.48 -6.79
C GLU A 556 -20.03 -1.51 -5.66
N PHE A 557 -19.45 -1.65 -4.47
CA PHE A 557 -19.64 -0.73 -3.36
C PHE A 557 -18.30 -0.22 -2.83
N LEU A 558 -18.13 1.10 -2.79
CA LEU A 558 -16.92 1.75 -2.28
C LEU A 558 -17.27 2.82 -1.24
N SER A 559 -16.58 2.80 -0.11
CA SER A 559 -16.64 3.83 0.93
C SER A 559 -15.40 3.74 1.82
N PRO A 560 -14.92 4.84 2.44
CA PRO A 560 -13.87 4.80 3.46
C PRO A 560 -14.49 4.45 4.82
N ALA A 561 -15.15 3.29 4.90
CA ALA A 561 -16.05 2.93 6.00
C ALA A 561 -15.34 2.75 7.36
N TYR A 562 -14.02 2.58 7.37
CA TYR A 562 -13.22 2.50 8.60
C TYR A 562 -12.48 3.81 8.89
N TYR A 563 -11.80 4.40 7.91
CA TYR A 563 -11.06 5.65 8.15
C TYR A 563 -11.99 6.84 8.37
N THR A 564 -13.18 6.80 7.77
CA THR A 564 -14.26 7.75 7.96
C THR A 564 -13.94 9.22 7.62
N SER A 565 -13.02 9.43 6.68
CA SER A 565 -12.64 10.79 6.25
C SER A 565 -13.50 11.33 5.12
N MET A 566 -14.21 12.42 5.39
CA MET A 566 -15.10 13.11 4.44
C MET A 566 -14.43 13.54 3.13
N GLY A 567 -15.24 13.58 2.07
CA GLY A 567 -14.84 14.09 0.76
C GLY A 567 -14.24 13.04 -0.16
N PHE A 568 -14.33 11.75 0.19
CA PHE A 568 -13.84 10.65 -0.63
C PHE A 568 -14.62 10.46 -1.92
N ALA A 569 -15.96 10.58 -1.89
CA ALA A 569 -16.81 9.90 -2.87
C ALA A 569 -16.75 10.51 -4.29
N VAL A 570 -16.65 11.83 -4.40
CA VAL A 570 -16.54 12.51 -5.71
C VAL A 570 -15.21 12.20 -6.40
N PRO A 571 -14.02 12.42 -5.80
CA PRO A 571 -12.75 11.99 -6.39
C PRO A 571 -12.68 10.48 -6.63
N ALA A 572 -13.24 9.67 -5.71
CA ALA A 572 -13.30 8.23 -5.88
C ALA A 572 -14.08 7.81 -7.14
N SER A 573 -15.11 8.56 -7.53
CA SER A 573 -15.85 8.29 -8.78
C SER A 573 -15.00 8.47 -10.04
N VAL A 574 -14.00 9.36 -10.01
CA VAL A 574 -13.03 9.51 -11.08
C VAL A 574 -12.13 8.29 -11.14
N GLY A 575 -11.54 7.91 -10.00
CA GLY A 575 -10.66 6.75 -9.89
C GLY A 575 -11.32 5.44 -10.27
N ALA A 576 -12.46 5.13 -9.64
CA ALA A 576 -13.21 3.91 -9.88
C ALA A 576 -13.81 3.85 -11.30
N GLY A 577 -14.29 4.98 -11.83
CA GLY A 577 -14.82 5.06 -13.19
C GLY A 577 -13.77 4.85 -14.28
N LEU A 578 -12.52 5.29 -14.05
CA LEU A 578 -11.40 5.00 -14.95
C LEU A 578 -10.91 3.55 -14.82
N ALA A 579 -10.94 3.01 -13.60
CA ALA A 579 -10.64 1.62 -13.33
C ALA A 579 -11.62 0.65 -14.03
N ASN A 580 -12.91 0.97 -14.02
CA ASN A 580 -13.93 0.16 -14.67
C ASN A 580 -14.98 1.03 -15.37
N ARG A 581 -14.72 1.33 -16.66
CA ARG A 581 -15.65 2.09 -17.51
C ARG A 581 -16.95 1.34 -17.83
N GLY A 582 -17.06 0.05 -17.50
CA GLY A 582 -18.27 -0.74 -17.68
C GLY A 582 -19.33 -0.49 -16.62
N LEU A 583 -18.98 0.16 -15.51
CA LEU A 583 -19.88 0.48 -14.41
C LEU A 583 -19.96 1.99 -14.23
N ARG A 584 -21.18 2.52 -14.21
CA ARG A 584 -21.44 3.94 -14.00
C ARG A 584 -21.45 4.25 -12.49
N PRO A 585 -20.63 5.20 -12.01
CA PRO A 585 -20.68 5.56 -10.59
C PRO A 585 -22.00 6.27 -10.21
N LEU A 586 -22.68 5.74 -9.20
CA LEU A 586 -23.72 6.40 -8.41
C LEU A 586 -23.08 6.87 -7.11
N VAL A 587 -22.83 8.17 -7.01
CA VAL A 587 -22.15 8.82 -5.88
C VAL A 587 -23.20 9.36 -4.93
N ILE A 588 -23.11 8.97 -3.66
CA ILE A 588 -24.00 9.47 -2.59
C ILE A 588 -23.11 10.21 -1.60
N VAL A 589 -23.35 11.51 -1.44
CA VAL A 589 -22.46 12.40 -0.70
C VAL A 589 -23.26 13.46 0.06
N GLY A 590 -22.89 13.72 1.31
CA GLY A 590 -23.45 14.84 2.07
C GLY A 590 -23.01 16.19 1.51
N ASP A 591 -23.82 17.21 1.68
CA ASP A 591 -23.53 18.58 1.26
C ASP A 591 -22.19 19.13 1.80
N GLY A 592 -21.88 18.87 3.07
CA GLY A 592 -20.60 19.25 3.68
C GLY A 592 -19.39 18.53 3.08
N ALA A 593 -19.49 17.22 2.83
CA ALA A 593 -18.45 16.46 2.15
C ALA A 593 -18.29 16.90 0.68
N PHE A 594 -19.39 17.24 0.00
CA PHE A 594 -19.37 17.78 -1.35
C PHE A 594 -18.63 19.12 -1.43
N GLN A 595 -18.78 20.01 -0.44
CA GLN A 595 -18.04 21.27 -0.42
C GLN A 595 -16.51 21.10 -0.33
N MET A 596 -16.03 19.96 0.19
CA MET A 596 -14.59 19.68 0.29
C MET A 596 -13.99 19.33 -1.07
N THR A 597 -14.64 18.45 -1.84
CA THR A 597 -14.02 17.77 -3.00
C THR A 597 -14.90 17.70 -4.26
N GLY A 598 -16.10 18.29 -4.23
CA GLY A 598 -17.08 18.25 -5.32
C GLY A 598 -16.60 18.82 -6.66
N MET A 599 -15.53 19.64 -6.65
CA MET A 599 -14.93 20.21 -7.85
C MET A 599 -14.23 19.17 -8.75
N GLU A 600 -14.00 17.94 -8.29
CA GLU A 600 -13.50 16.84 -9.14
C GLU A 600 -14.50 16.41 -10.21
N LEU A 601 -15.73 16.93 -10.19
CA LEU A 601 -16.62 16.87 -11.36
C LEU A 601 -16.00 17.53 -12.61
N SER A 602 -15.13 18.52 -12.44
CA SER A 602 -14.35 19.08 -13.56
C SER A 602 -13.41 18.04 -14.18
N THR A 603 -12.77 17.20 -13.36
CA THR A 603 -11.95 16.07 -13.80
C THR A 603 -12.80 14.98 -14.45
N ALA A 604 -13.98 14.68 -13.91
CA ALA A 604 -14.92 13.75 -14.53
C ALA A 604 -15.30 14.19 -15.95
N VAL A 605 -15.64 15.47 -16.15
CA VAL A 605 -15.92 16.06 -17.47
C VAL A 605 -14.73 15.88 -18.41
N ARG A 606 -13.53 16.25 -17.96
CA ARG A 606 -12.30 16.18 -18.77
C ARG A 606 -12.00 14.76 -19.27
N ASN A 607 -12.35 13.74 -18.48
CA ASN A 607 -12.08 12.33 -18.77
C ASN A 607 -13.28 11.58 -19.38
N GLY A 608 -14.35 12.31 -19.75
CA GLY A 608 -15.55 11.73 -20.35
C GLY A 608 -16.28 10.75 -19.43
N LEU A 609 -16.22 10.97 -18.12
CA LEU A 609 -16.93 10.17 -17.13
C LEU A 609 -18.34 10.75 -16.90
N ALA A 610 -19.28 9.87 -16.59
CA ALA A 610 -20.69 10.24 -16.42
C ALA A 610 -21.26 9.84 -15.05
N PRO A 611 -20.62 10.14 -13.91
CA PRO A 611 -21.19 9.79 -12.61
C PRO A 611 -22.55 10.46 -12.37
N ILE A 612 -23.45 9.78 -11.68
CA ILE A 612 -24.66 10.40 -11.09
C ILE A 612 -24.32 10.73 -9.65
N VAL A 613 -24.28 12.02 -9.30
CA VAL A 613 -23.99 12.48 -7.94
C VAL A 613 -25.27 12.96 -7.28
N VAL A 614 -25.61 12.33 -6.16
CA VAL A 614 -26.74 12.68 -5.30
C VAL A 614 -26.19 13.37 -4.06
N VAL A 615 -26.44 14.67 -3.94
CA VAL A 615 -26.07 15.47 -2.77
C VAL A 615 -27.21 15.43 -1.76
N LEU A 616 -26.93 14.91 -0.56
CA LEU A 616 -27.83 14.96 0.59
C LEU A 616 -27.74 16.36 1.21
N ASN A 617 -28.61 17.27 0.79
CA ASN A 617 -28.64 18.65 1.28
C ASN A 617 -29.58 18.78 2.49
N ASN A 618 -29.02 18.50 3.67
CA ASN A 618 -29.61 18.69 5.00
C ASN A 618 -28.98 19.90 5.73
N LYS A 619 -28.28 20.76 4.98
CA LYS A 619 -27.73 22.06 5.41
C LYS A 619 -26.69 21.91 6.51
N GLY A 620 -25.84 20.88 6.48
CA GLY A 620 -24.74 20.73 7.42
C GLY A 620 -24.42 19.31 7.86
N TYR A 621 -23.73 19.21 8.99
CA TYR A 621 -23.17 17.97 9.52
C TYR A 621 -24.19 17.22 10.39
N THR A 622 -25.18 16.58 9.76
CA THR A 622 -26.29 15.93 10.45
C THR A 622 -25.86 14.79 11.39
N THR A 623 -24.86 13.99 11.04
CA THR A 623 -24.35 12.92 11.93
C THR A 623 -23.80 13.51 13.24
N GLU A 624 -23.10 14.64 13.14
CA GLU A 624 -22.54 15.38 14.25
C GLU A 624 -23.63 16.05 15.08
N ARG A 625 -24.69 16.60 14.45
CA ARG A 625 -25.86 17.16 15.17
C ARG A 625 -26.50 16.14 16.13
N PHE A 626 -26.53 14.86 15.75
CA PHE A 626 -27.07 13.81 16.61
C PHE A 626 -26.17 13.49 17.81
N ILE A 627 -24.86 13.66 17.67
CA ILE A 627 -23.90 13.46 18.75
C ILE A 627 -23.90 14.68 19.67
N LEU A 628 -23.74 15.87 19.08
CA LEU A 628 -23.74 17.15 19.75
C LEU A 628 -24.15 18.26 18.78
N ASP A 629 -25.34 18.81 19.00
CA ASP A 629 -25.86 19.90 18.17
C ASP A 629 -25.25 21.27 18.52
N GLY A 630 -25.18 22.15 17.53
CA GLY A 630 -24.65 23.50 17.65
C GLY A 630 -24.32 24.16 16.30
N PRO A 631 -24.07 25.50 16.28
CA PRO A 631 -23.86 26.27 15.06
C PRO A 631 -22.57 25.89 14.29
N PHE A 632 -21.67 25.11 14.90
CA PHE A 632 -20.49 24.57 14.23
C PHE A 632 -20.83 23.43 13.24
N ASN A 633 -22.06 22.90 13.31
CA ASN A 633 -22.57 21.92 12.35
C ASN A 633 -23.22 22.57 11.13
N ASP A 634 -23.46 23.88 11.15
CA ASP A 634 -24.10 24.60 10.05
C ASP A 634 -23.06 24.99 8.99
N ILE A 635 -23.42 24.79 7.71
CA ILE A 635 -22.62 25.21 6.56
C ILE A 635 -23.43 26.14 5.66
N LEU A 636 -22.76 26.85 4.76
CA LEU A 636 -23.45 27.66 3.76
C LEU A 636 -24.17 26.73 2.76
N ASP A 637 -25.49 26.85 2.65
CA ASP A 637 -26.30 26.12 1.66
C ASP A 637 -25.99 26.63 0.23
N TRP A 638 -25.36 25.80 -0.60
CA TRP A 638 -25.05 26.15 -1.98
C TRP A 638 -26.17 25.72 -2.91
N ALA A 639 -26.31 26.41 -4.04
CA ALA A 639 -27.10 25.92 -5.17
C ALA A 639 -26.31 24.84 -5.94
N TYR A 640 -26.05 23.68 -5.32
CA TYR A 640 -25.17 22.63 -5.86
C TYR A 640 -25.50 22.26 -7.30
N HIS A 641 -26.79 22.11 -7.61
CA HIS A 641 -27.32 21.78 -8.94
C HIS A 641 -26.95 22.79 -10.05
N ARG A 642 -26.44 23.98 -9.72
CA ARG A 642 -25.97 24.98 -10.69
C ARG A 642 -24.48 24.83 -11.04
N LEU A 643 -23.74 23.95 -10.37
CA LEU A 643 -22.33 23.69 -10.70
C LEU A 643 -22.09 23.30 -12.17
N PRO A 644 -22.98 22.54 -12.84
CA PRO A 644 -22.87 22.29 -14.28
C PRO A 644 -22.84 23.55 -15.13
N GLU A 645 -23.54 24.62 -14.75
CA GLU A 645 -23.49 25.92 -15.45
C GLU A 645 -22.08 26.53 -15.35
N LEU A 646 -21.44 26.42 -14.17
CA LEU A 646 -20.08 26.90 -13.95
C LEU A 646 -19.05 26.10 -14.76
N LEU A 647 -19.20 24.77 -14.79
CA LEU A 647 -18.29 23.88 -15.51
C LEU A 647 -18.53 23.88 -17.02
N GLY A 648 -19.68 24.40 -17.48
CA GLY A 648 -20.09 24.37 -18.89
C GLY A 648 -20.43 22.96 -19.40
N ALA A 649 -20.66 22.00 -18.50
CA ALA A 649 -20.91 20.61 -18.83
C ALA A 649 -21.65 19.90 -17.67
N GLY A 650 -22.37 18.82 -18.01
CA GLY A 650 -23.16 18.02 -17.07
C GLY A 650 -24.62 18.46 -16.97
N LEU A 651 -25.40 17.69 -16.22
CA LEU A 651 -26.82 17.93 -15.99
C LEU A 651 -27.07 18.29 -14.52
N GLY A 652 -27.61 19.49 -14.28
CA GLY A 652 -28.00 19.97 -12.94
C GLY A 652 -29.46 19.73 -12.66
N LEU A 653 -29.78 19.12 -11.52
CA LEU A 653 -31.14 18.76 -11.11
C LEU A 653 -31.34 19.10 -9.63
N GLU A 654 -32.54 19.51 -9.26
CA GLU A 654 -32.92 19.78 -7.87
C GLU A 654 -34.20 19.01 -7.56
N ALA A 655 -34.28 18.47 -6.34
CA ALA A 655 -35.45 17.77 -5.84
C ALA A 655 -35.72 18.14 -4.37
N ARG A 656 -36.97 18.45 -4.07
CA ARG A 656 -37.51 18.74 -2.73
C ARG A 656 -38.61 17.75 -2.36
N THR A 657 -39.27 17.18 -3.36
CA THR A 657 -40.37 16.20 -3.19
C THR A 657 -40.04 14.85 -3.81
N GLU A 658 -40.87 13.85 -3.52
CA GLU A 658 -40.70 12.50 -4.07
C GLU A 658 -40.83 12.43 -5.59
N ASP A 659 -41.76 13.16 -6.19
CA ASP A 659 -41.96 13.20 -7.64
C ASP A 659 -40.83 13.93 -8.37
N GLU A 660 -40.29 15.00 -7.78
CA GLU A 660 -39.12 15.70 -8.31
C GLU A 660 -37.87 14.81 -8.29
N LEU A 661 -37.67 14.02 -7.22
CA LEU A 661 -36.55 13.07 -7.17
C LEU A 661 -36.69 11.97 -8.23
N ASP A 662 -37.89 11.43 -8.43
CA ASP A 662 -38.11 10.38 -9.42
C ASP A 662 -37.84 10.86 -10.85
N ASP A 663 -38.31 12.08 -11.20
CA ASP A 663 -37.98 12.74 -12.46
C ASP A 663 -36.47 12.98 -12.59
N ALA A 664 -35.84 13.52 -11.55
CA ALA A 664 -34.42 13.83 -11.54
C ALA A 664 -33.57 12.57 -11.78
N LEU A 665 -33.84 11.47 -11.07
CA LEU A 665 -33.12 10.21 -11.26
C LEU A 665 -33.36 9.64 -12.66
N SER A 666 -34.60 9.64 -13.15
CA SER A 666 -34.93 9.17 -14.50
C SER A 666 -34.17 9.95 -15.59
N ARG A 667 -34.09 11.28 -15.45
CA ARG A 667 -33.33 12.15 -16.36
C ARG A 667 -31.83 11.94 -16.25
N ALA A 668 -31.29 11.76 -15.04
CA ALA A 668 -29.88 11.48 -14.82
C ALA A 668 -29.45 10.14 -15.43
N VAL A 669 -30.29 9.11 -15.33
CA VAL A 669 -30.07 7.81 -15.99
C VAL A 669 -30.06 7.96 -17.51
N ALA A 670 -31.03 8.68 -18.07
CA ALA A 670 -31.10 8.94 -19.50
C ALA A 670 -29.91 9.79 -20.02
N HIS A 671 -29.39 10.71 -19.19
CA HIS A 671 -28.22 11.52 -19.51
C HIS A 671 -26.91 10.76 -19.20
N ASN A 672 -26.42 9.97 -20.16
CA ASN A 672 -25.21 9.15 -20.00
C ASN A 672 -23.97 9.69 -20.73
N SER A 673 -24.05 10.86 -21.35
CA SER A 673 -22.95 11.51 -22.07
C SER A 673 -22.06 12.40 -21.19
N GLY A 674 -22.41 12.56 -19.91
CA GLY A 674 -21.68 13.38 -18.93
C GLY A 674 -22.27 13.22 -17.54
N PHE A 675 -21.66 13.85 -16.54
CA PHE A 675 -22.12 13.72 -15.16
C PHE A 675 -23.50 14.34 -14.94
N SER A 676 -24.20 13.87 -13.92
CA SER A 676 -25.43 14.47 -13.40
C SER A 676 -25.25 14.81 -11.92
N LEU A 677 -25.75 15.96 -11.49
CA LEU A 677 -25.68 16.43 -10.11
C LEU A 677 -27.09 16.75 -9.62
N ILE A 678 -27.56 15.98 -8.64
CA ILE A 678 -28.90 16.08 -8.07
C ILE A 678 -28.78 16.64 -6.66
N ASN A 679 -29.29 17.85 -6.45
CA ASN A 679 -29.40 18.49 -5.14
C ASN A 679 -30.71 18.05 -4.46
N VAL A 680 -30.63 17.14 -3.48
CA VAL A 680 -31.80 16.61 -2.78
C VAL A 680 -31.95 17.32 -1.44
N HIS A 681 -33.01 18.12 -1.30
CA HIS A 681 -33.30 18.83 -0.05
C HIS A 681 -33.93 17.88 0.96
N LEU A 682 -33.33 17.82 2.16
CA LEU A 682 -33.77 17.00 3.28
C LEU A 682 -33.95 17.88 4.52
N ASP A 683 -34.74 17.41 5.48
CA ASP A 683 -34.81 18.06 6.79
C ASP A 683 -33.46 17.89 7.53
N PRO A 684 -32.92 18.95 8.17
CA PRO A 684 -31.66 18.90 8.93
C PRO A 684 -31.53 17.77 9.96
N MET A 685 -32.65 17.30 10.50
CA MET A 685 -32.74 16.27 11.53
C MET A 685 -33.27 14.93 11.01
N ASP A 686 -33.55 14.82 9.71
CA ASP A 686 -33.92 13.56 9.07
C ASP A 686 -32.70 12.65 8.90
N ARG A 687 -32.93 11.34 8.93
CA ARG A 687 -31.86 10.33 8.95
C ARG A 687 -32.30 9.03 8.31
N SER A 688 -31.33 8.27 7.83
CA SER A 688 -31.58 6.95 7.29
C SER A 688 -32.07 5.96 8.36
N PRO A 689 -32.86 4.94 7.98
CA PRO A 689 -33.26 3.87 8.88
C PRO A 689 -32.08 3.15 9.55
N ALA A 690 -30.92 3.09 8.89
CA ALA A 690 -29.71 2.51 9.46
C ALA A 690 -29.17 3.33 10.64
N LEU A 691 -29.13 4.65 10.50
CA LEU A 691 -28.70 5.56 11.56
C LEU A 691 -29.72 5.59 12.72
N GLU A 692 -31.02 5.45 12.44
CA GLU A 692 -32.06 5.27 13.48
C GLU A 692 -31.82 4.04 14.34
N ARG A 693 -31.57 2.87 13.72
CA ARG A 693 -31.27 1.63 14.45
C ARG A 693 -30.08 1.78 15.38
N LEU A 694 -29.02 2.47 14.92
CA LEU A 694 -27.85 2.76 15.74
C LEU A 694 -28.22 3.61 16.95
N ALA A 695 -28.94 4.72 16.73
CA ALA A 695 -29.33 5.65 17.77
C ALA A 695 -30.19 5.00 18.86
N GLU A 696 -31.21 4.22 18.48
CA GLU A 696 -32.10 3.51 19.40
C GLU A 696 -31.33 2.54 20.32
N ARG A 697 -30.38 1.79 19.75
CA ARG A 697 -29.62 0.79 20.51
C ARG A 697 -28.54 1.39 21.38
N LEU A 698 -27.91 2.51 20.98
CA LEU A 698 -27.01 3.26 21.86
C LEU A 698 -27.77 3.86 23.06
N ALA A 699 -28.96 4.41 22.82
CA ALA A 699 -29.81 4.96 23.89
C ALA A 699 -30.24 3.89 24.92
N SER A 700 -30.42 2.64 24.49
CA SER A 700 -30.77 1.52 25.39
C SER A 700 -29.65 1.08 26.36
N LYS A 701 -28.42 1.60 26.20
CA LYS A 701 -27.26 1.30 27.06
C LYS A 701 -26.96 2.37 28.12
N VAL A 702 -27.67 3.51 28.10
CA VAL A 702 -27.51 4.62 29.06
C VAL A 702 -28.48 4.50 30.22
#